data_AF-A0A0J6WW72-F1
#
_entry.id   AF-A0A0J6WW72-F1
#
_cell.length_a   1.000
_cell.length_b   1.000
_cell.length_c   1.000
_cell.angle_alpha   90.00
_cell.angle_beta   90.00
_cell.angle_gamma   90.00
#
_symmetry.space_group_name_H-M   'P 1'
#
loop_
_entity.id
_entity.type
_entity.pdbx_description
1 polymer ?
#
loop_
_entity_poly.entity_id
_entity_poly.type
_entity_poly.pdbx_seq_one_letter_code
_entity_poly.pdbx_strand_id
1 'polypeptide(L)'
;MDLGLYHDSHEFYFRSVFGAAATGDTIILRLRIAEKIRSACRVKVRLWQSNAGESFVPMEWEENTARAILTMPEKGCLLWYYFMVECDGKTWYYGNNRDQLGGIGAVSEQVPPAYQITVRDKNATTPEWFKHAIVYQIFPDRFYRSADAKIDLMGKRGAVIHSVWDDKPEYWKNPQNGDIMYYDFFGGNIAGIREKLSYLKDLGVTAVYLNPIFESCTNHRYSTADYHKVDPFLGTNEDFAAFCAVAKKEGIRIILDGVFSHTGADSIYFNRFGHYDSVGACQSKESPYYEWYRFSRYPDMYESWWGVMDLPNVEETTPSYMDFIIRNEDSVLRYWIRQGISGWRLDVIDELPVPFLRNFYKTLKEEDPEAVLIGEVWEDASNKISYSQQREYLCGYDIDSAMNYALRTIAVDFIMGHKDARRMGAELMHMIENYPQEYFYAMLNLVSSHDIERILTVLGEDGDTATQSAECIAEKRMRLMELWQMTMPGAPCIYYGDEVGVTGKKDPDNRRTYPWGHENTELLEWTKRLTALRRRTDALQTGRFIFLYADGDVFAYARVIEGGRDVFGREARDGFFIIAMNRNTTALRTISMYTKGLAYGRLTNALTPRMVPVQTINSRLTLTLPPLRAVILQGAEAQQKRAGVLLHPTSLPSAYGCGDLGGAAYRFIDFLKTAGQSVWQILPLTPPLDGDSPYFSSSAFAGNERLISLDVLHDWGWLSGSALKHFKEQARQARTWEEAWQCKKQALWDLSHNARLVIPWGPFDTFCRNNAYWLDDYALFRAVSGFFEDRPWTGWPDDIRCHTAAAVRRYQRELSGAISHFKFLQYIFRRQWQSIRDYAHENGVSLIGDVPMFVAHNSADCWAHQELFDLDANGMPVSVAGVPPDYFSADGQLWGNPLYDYETMAADGYDWWVQRFRFGMTLVDEVRIDHFRGFEAFWAVPAQAETAKDGVWKKGPGLELFRAVYQKLGHIPLIAEDLGIITDDVCELRETLRLPGMKVLQFHMTERTDGVFSLDTEPSCLVYTGTHDNNTTLGWYTEDLTPSQQLQVRQAMHVGENTSPQEIVRALITYVYRRRAETAVIPMQDLLGLPSSCRMNIPGVSQGNWHWQMDEGMLKFDIAKWLSALCKQYKR
;
A
#
# COMPACT_ATOMS: atom_id res chain seq x y z
N MET A 1 -6.18 -36.59 21.61
CA MET A 1 -5.27 -36.64 20.46
C MET A 1 -5.20 -35.23 19.94
N ASP A 2 -4.02 -34.60 19.95
CA ASP A 2 -3.87 -33.28 19.34
C ASP A 2 -3.80 -33.48 17.81
N LEU A 3 -4.86 -33.06 17.12
CA LEU A 3 -4.98 -33.22 15.67
C LEU A 3 -4.19 -32.15 14.90
N GLY A 4 -3.64 -31.14 15.59
CA GLY A 4 -2.91 -30.03 14.97
C GLY A 4 -3.76 -29.23 13.96
N LEU A 5 -5.08 -29.18 14.16
CA LEU A 5 -5.99 -28.46 13.27
C LEU A 5 -5.73 -26.95 13.35
N TYR A 6 -5.52 -26.30 12.22
CA TYR A 6 -5.30 -24.87 12.15
C TYR A 6 -5.89 -24.27 10.87
N HIS A 7 -6.72 -23.24 11.05
CA HIS A 7 -7.21 -22.36 10.00
C HIS A 7 -7.40 -20.97 10.62
N ASP A 8 -6.90 -19.95 9.93
CA ASP A 8 -7.07 -18.55 10.28
C ASP A 8 -7.76 -17.83 9.11
N SER A 9 -8.99 -17.33 9.32
CA SER A 9 -9.72 -16.65 8.25
C SER A 9 -9.13 -15.28 7.86
N HIS A 10 -8.21 -14.75 8.67
CA HIS A 10 -7.46 -13.52 8.41
C HIS A 10 -6.12 -13.76 7.70
N GLU A 11 -5.67 -15.01 7.59
CA GLU A 11 -4.50 -15.40 6.80
C GLU A 11 -4.90 -15.85 5.40
N PHE A 12 -4.32 -15.24 4.37
CA PHE A 12 -4.71 -15.47 2.98
C PHE A 12 -4.48 -16.92 2.55
N TYR A 13 -3.42 -17.54 3.04
CA TYR A 13 -3.14 -18.95 2.78
C TYR A 13 -4.32 -19.85 3.15
N PHE A 14 -4.98 -19.56 4.26
CA PHE A 14 -6.09 -20.34 4.80
C PHE A 14 -7.45 -19.96 4.20
N ARG A 15 -7.64 -18.69 3.83
CA ARG A 15 -8.84 -18.17 3.16
C ARG A 15 -8.45 -17.16 2.08
N SER A 16 -8.72 -17.51 0.82
CA SER A 16 -8.48 -16.63 -0.33
C SER A 16 -9.69 -16.63 -1.25
N VAL A 17 -10.37 -15.54 -1.55
CA VAL A 17 -10.05 -14.15 -1.17
C VAL A 17 -10.31 -13.85 0.31
N PHE A 18 -9.47 -12.98 0.90
CA PHE A 18 -9.68 -12.47 2.25
C PHE A 18 -10.95 -11.60 2.31
N GLY A 19 -11.72 -11.75 3.38
CA GLY A 19 -12.94 -10.98 3.62
C GLY A 19 -14.12 -11.32 2.70
N ALA A 20 -14.99 -10.34 2.46
CA ALA A 20 -16.16 -10.45 1.60
C ALA A 20 -15.76 -10.75 0.14
N ALA A 21 -16.56 -11.55 -0.56
CA ALA A 21 -16.33 -11.96 -1.94
C ALA A 21 -17.39 -11.40 -2.88
N ALA A 22 -17.09 -11.34 -4.18
CA ALA A 22 -18.05 -10.96 -5.21
C ALA A 22 -18.77 -12.19 -5.79
N THR A 23 -19.92 -11.96 -6.41
CA THR A 23 -20.67 -13.02 -7.12
C THR A 23 -19.82 -13.65 -8.23
N GLY A 24 -19.74 -14.98 -8.24
CA GLY A 24 -18.91 -15.75 -9.18
C GLY A 24 -17.42 -15.83 -8.84
N ASP A 25 -16.94 -15.19 -7.77
CA ASP A 25 -15.55 -15.35 -7.32
C ASP A 25 -15.26 -16.79 -6.89
N THR A 26 -14.00 -17.20 -7.07
CA THR A 26 -13.49 -18.48 -6.56
C THR A 26 -12.82 -18.26 -5.20
N ILE A 27 -13.34 -18.90 -4.15
CA ILE A 27 -12.75 -18.94 -2.81
C ILE A 27 -12.04 -20.27 -2.58
N ILE A 28 -10.86 -20.22 -2.00
CA ILE A 28 -10.09 -21.36 -1.54
C ILE A 28 -10.07 -21.35 -0.02
N LEU A 29 -10.45 -22.47 0.58
CA LEU A 29 -10.37 -22.71 2.01
C LEU A 29 -9.35 -23.82 2.28
N ARG A 30 -8.47 -23.61 3.25
CA ARG A 30 -7.49 -24.61 3.69
C ARG A 30 -7.60 -24.90 5.18
N LEU A 31 -7.30 -26.14 5.56
CA LEU A 31 -7.18 -26.57 6.96
C LEU A 31 -5.90 -27.38 7.11
N ARG A 32 -4.96 -26.89 7.91
CA ARG A 32 -3.72 -27.62 8.24
C ARG A 32 -4.03 -28.71 9.27
N ILE A 33 -3.41 -29.87 9.13
CA ILE A 33 -3.59 -31.04 10.00
C ILE A 33 -2.22 -31.64 10.32
N ALA A 34 -2.04 -32.21 11.52
CA ALA A 34 -0.80 -32.89 11.88
C ALA A 34 -0.51 -34.06 10.91
N GLU A 35 0.72 -34.11 10.38
CA GLU A 35 1.12 -35.05 9.32
C GLU A 35 0.88 -36.53 9.67
N LYS A 36 1.09 -36.90 10.95
CA LYS A 36 1.01 -38.28 11.46
C LYS A 36 -0.37 -38.93 11.34
N ILE A 37 -1.43 -38.15 11.17
CA ILE A 37 -2.82 -38.63 11.16
C ILE A 37 -3.52 -38.42 9.82
N ARG A 38 -2.84 -37.82 8.82
CA ARG A 38 -3.40 -37.48 7.50
C ARG A 38 -4.08 -38.67 6.83
N SER A 39 -3.42 -39.84 6.81
CA SER A 39 -3.92 -41.04 6.11
C SER A 39 -5.19 -41.64 6.72
N ALA A 40 -5.52 -41.28 7.96
CA ALA A 40 -6.68 -41.78 8.69
C ALA A 40 -7.88 -40.81 8.68
N CYS A 41 -7.72 -39.62 8.09
CA CYS A 41 -8.70 -38.54 8.18
C CYS A 41 -9.37 -38.21 6.84
N ARG A 42 -10.68 -37.92 6.87
CA ARG A 42 -11.42 -37.30 5.77
C ARG A 42 -11.90 -35.93 6.20
N VAL A 43 -11.71 -34.94 5.33
CA VAL A 43 -12.07 -33.55 5.63
C VAL A 43 -13.10 -33.05 4.63
N LYS A 44 -14.13 -32.36 5.13
CA LYS A 44 -15.13 -31.67 4.31
C LYS A 44 -15.47 -30.32 4.91
N VAL A 45 -15.85 -29.37 4.06
CA VAL A 45 -16.42 -28.09 4.47
C VAL A 45 -17.94 -28.22 4.45
N ARG A 46 -18.62 -27.83 5.52
CA ARG A 46 -20.07 -27.57 5.47
C ARG A 46 -20.25 -26.11 5.08
N LEU A 47 -20.98 -25.85 4.00
CA LEU A 47 -21.29 -24.52 3.49
C LEU A 47 -22.81 -24.37 3.37
N TRP A 48 -23.40 -23.32 3.93
CA TRP A 48 -24.85 -23.10 3.85
C TRP A 48 -25.25 -21.64 3.73
N GLN A 49 -26.44 -21.44 3.16
CA GLN A 49 -27.16 -20.17 3.15
C GLN A 49 -28.42 -20.32 4.00
N SER A 50 -28.65 -19.36 4.91
CA SER A 50 -29.88 -19.31 5.71
C SER A 50 -31.11 -19.35 4.81
N ASN A 51 -32.06 -20.23 5.10
CA ASN A 51 -33.34 -20.38 4.39
C ASN A 51 -33.27 -20.83 2.91
N ALA A 52 -32.10 -21.22 2.39
CA ALA A 52 -31.97 -21.76 1.02
C ALA A 52 -31.45 -23.21 0.99
N GLY A 53 -30.50 -23.57 1.87
CA GLY A 53 -30.00 -24.95 1.96
C GLY A 53 -28.53 -25.04 2.37
N GLU A 54 -28.04 -26.28 2.48
CA GLU A 54 -26.64 -26.59 2.83
C GLU A 54 -26.00 -27.53 1.81
N SER A 55 -24.66 -27.51 1.78
CA SER A 55 -23.83 -28.37 0.95
C SER A 55 -22.60 -28.83 1.73
N PHE A 56 -22.06 -29.99 1.36
CA PHE A 56 -20.86 -30.56 1.94
C PHE A 56 -19.81 -30.74 0.85
N VAL A 57 -18.73 -29.98 0.93
CA VAL A 57 -17.66 -29.98 -0.08
C VAL A 57 -16.49 -30.81 0.43
N PRO A 58 -16.18 -31.98 -0.18
CA PRO A 58 -15.01 -32.76 0.20
C PRO A 58 -13.73 -31.96 -0.10
N MET A 59 -12.73 -32.06 0.78
CA MET A 59 -11.45 -31.40 0.59
C MET A 59 -10.41 -32.36 0.01
N GLU A 60 -9.55 -31.84 -0.86
CA GLU A 60 -8.42 -32.55 -1.46
C GLU A 60 -7.14 -32.26 -0.67
N TRP A 61 -6.22 -33.22 -0.63
CA TRP A 61 -4.99 -33.08 0.15
C TRP A 61 -3.85 -32.45 -0.66
N GLU A 62 -3.28 -31.37 -0.14
CA GLU A 62 -2.03 -30.75 -0.57
C GLU A 62 -1.03 -30.83 0.60
N GLU A 63 -0.07 -31.76 0.55
CA GLU A 63 0.88 -32.02 1.63
C GLU A 63 0.22 -32.24 3.01
N ASN A 64 0.46 -31.38 4.00
CA ASN A 64 -0.13 -31.46 5.34
C ASN A 64 -1.45 -30.67 5.49
N THR A 65 -2.02 -30.22 4.38
CA THR A 65 -3.16 -29.29 4.35
C THR A 65 -4.28 -29.84 3.47
N ALA A 66 -5.51 -29.80 3.98
CA ALA A 66 -6.71 -30.11 3.18
C ALA A 66 -7.21 -28.82 2.53
N ARG A 67 -7.58 -28.86 1.25
CA ARG A 67 -8.02 -27.70 0.43
C ARG A 67 -9.40 -27.94 -0.19
N ALA A 68 -10.25 -26.91 -0.16
CA ALA A 68 -11.49 -26.83 -0.93
C ALA A 68 -11.47 -25.59 -1.84
N ILE A 69 -12.07 -25.72 -3.02
CA ILE A 69 -12.31 -24.63 -3.97
C ILE A 69 -13.83 -24.45 -4.07
N LEU A 70 -14.32 -23.22 -3.88
CA LEU A 70 -15.72 -22.86 -3.83
C LEU A 70 -16.00 -21.73 -4.82
N THR A 71 -17.02 -21.86 -5.66
CA THR A 71 -17.49 -20.76 -6.51
C THR A 71 -18.65 -20.05 -5.83
N MET A 72 -18.56 -18.73 -5.70
CA MET A 72 -19.60 -17.92 -5.06
C MET A 72 -20.87 -17.87 -5.91
N PRO A 73 -22.06 -17.85 -5.27
CA PRO A 73 -23.36 -17.76 -5.98
C PRO A 73 -23.45 -16.57 -6.93
N GLU A 74 -24.32 -16.67 -7.94
CA GLU A 74 -24.54 -15.57 -8.91
C GLU A 74 -25.30 -14.37 -8.32
N LYS A 75 -25.98 -14.56 -7.18
CA LYS A 75 -26.69 -13.51 -6.45
C LYS A 75 -26.00 -13.23 -5.13
N GLY A 76 -25.93 -11.95 -4.75
CA GLY A 76 -25.40 -11.57 -3.45
C GLY A 76 -26.22 -12.19 -2.31
N CYS A 77 -25.56 -12.74 -1.32
CA CYS A 77 -26.15 -13.44 -0.18
C CYS A 77 -25.15 -13.60 0.98
N LEU A 78 -25.60 -14.17 2.09
CA LEU A 78 -24.75 -14.57 3.21
C LEU A 78 -24.52 -16.08 3.20
N LEU A 79 -23.26 -16.49 3.26
CA LEU A 79 -22.86 -17.88 3.42
C LEU A 79 -22.11 -18.09 4.74
N TRP A 80 -22.20 -19.31 5.24
CA TRP A 80 -21.56 -19.72 6.48
C TRP A 80 -20.78 -21.00 6.28
N TYR A 81 -19.63 -21.14 6.94
CA TYR A 81 -18.85 -22.37 6.87
C TYR A 81 -18.15 -22.78 8.17
N TYR A 82 -17.90 -24.08 8.28
CA TYR A 82 -16.93 -24.69 9.20
C TYR A 82 -16.42 -26.02 8.61
N PHE A 83 -15.33 -26.54 9.17
CA PHE A 83 -14.72 -27.80 8.74
C PHE A 83 -15.21 -28.97 9.59
N MET A 84 -15.41 -30.12 8.94
CA MET A 84 -15.68 -31.41 9.57
C MET A 84 -14.53 -32.35 9.25
N VAL A 85 -13.91 -32.90 10.30
CA VAL A 85 -12.75 -33.79 10.22
C VAL A 85 -13.16 -35.14 10.82
N GLU A 86 -13.30 -36.15 9.98
CA GLU A 86 -13.61 -37.52 10.38
C GLU A 86 -12.31 -38.33 10.46
N CYS A 87 -11.89 -38.73 11.65
CA CYS A 87 -10.70 -39.57 11.88
C CYS A 87 -11.05 -40.74 12.81
N ASP A 88 -10.63 -41.97 12.47
CA ASP A 88 -10.83 -43.18 13.29
C ASP A 88 -12.27 -43.39 13.82
N GLY A 89 -13.28 -43.04 13.02
CA GLY A 89 -14.69 -43.17 13.39
C GLY A 89 -15.24 -42.07 14.32
N LYS A 90 -14.44 -41.05 14.67
CA LYS A 90 -14.87 -39.86 15.40
C LYS A 90 -14.90 -38.64 14.48
N THR A 91 -15.91 -37.78 14.64
CA THR A 91 -15.99 -36.47 13.95
C THR A 91 -15.54 -35.36 14.88
N TRP A 92 -14.66 -34.52 14.38
CA TRP A 92 -14.23 -33.27 14.99
C TRP A 92 -14.66 -32.11 14.11
N TYR A 93 -14.91 -30.96 14.72
CA TYR A 93 -15.26 -29.75 14.02
C TYR A 93 -14.19 -28.69 14.23
N TYR A 94 -13.97 -27.85 13.22
CA TYR A 94 -13.15 -26.66 13.33
C TYR A 94 -13.91 -25.48 12.76
N GLY A 95 -14.18 -24.47 13.57
CA GLY A 95 -14.97 -23.30 13.19
C GLY A 95 -14.42 -22.02 13.77
N ASN A 96 -15.21 -20.96 13.69
CA ASN A 96 -14.89 -19.65 14.22
C ASN A 96 -14.66 -19.72 15.73
N ASN A 97 -13.88 -18.78 16.27
CA ASN A 97 -13.56 -18.75 17.68
C ASN A 97 -14.81 -18.46 18.54
N ARG A 98 -14.67 -18.61 19.86
CA ARG A 98 -15.78 -18.43 20.81
C ARG A 98 -16.32 -17.00 20.84
N ASP A 99 -15.47 -16.04 20.49
CA ASP A 99 -15.83 -14.62 20.43
C ASP A 99 -16.50 -14.23 19.10
N GLN A 100 -16.50 -15.15 18.12
CA GLN A 100 -17.10 -15.01 16.79
C GLN A 100 -16.52 -13.88 15.93
N LEU A 101 -15.25 -13.54 16.15
CA LEU A 101 -14.56 -12.42 15.47
C LEU A 101 -13.75 -12.80 14.22
N GLY A 102 -13.87 -14.04 13.75
CA GLY A 102 -13.03 -14.56 12.67
C GLY A 102 -11.60 -14.83 13.14
N GLY A 103 -10.64 -14.86 12.22
CA GLY A 103 -9.24 -15.13 12.53
C GLY A 103 -8.98 -16.60 12.85
N ILE A 104 -8.08 -16.88 13.80
CA ILE A 104 -7.77 -18.24 14.26
C ILE A 104 -9.01 -18.91 14.85
N GLY A 105 -9.35 -20.08 14.32
CA GLY A 105 -10.49 -20.87 14.77
C GLY A 105 -10.23 -21.74 16.00
N ALA A 106 -11.24 -22.52 16.35
CA ALA A 106 -11.17 -23.47 17.45
C ALA A 106 -11.66 -24.86 17.05
N VAL A 107 -10.97 -25.88 17.57
CA VAL A 107 -11.42 -27.27 17.49
C VAL A 107 -12.53 -27.54 18.52
N SER A 108 -13.53 -28.34 18.14
CA SER A 108 -14.66 -28.71 18.98
C SER A 108 -15.17 -30.12 18.65
N GLU A 109 -15.74 -30.80 19.65
CA GLU A 109 -16.48 -32.05 19.45
C GLU A 109 -17.96 -31.83 19.09
N GLN A 110 -18.44 -30.59 19.27
CA GLN A 110 -19.77 -30.14 18.90
C GLN A 110 -19.70 -29.11 17.78
N VAL A 111 -20.83 -28.84 17.12
CA VAL A 111 -20.91 -27.83 16.05
C VAL A 111 -20.41 -26.48 16.58
N PRO A 112 -19.34 -25.91 16.00
CA PRO A 112 -18.73 -24.66 16.44
C PRO A 112 -19.49 -23.45 15.86
N PRO A 113 -19.22 -22.24 16.35
CA PRO A 113 -19.58 -21.03 15.63
C PRO A 113 -19.02 -21.06 14.20
N ALA A 114 -19.78 -20.48 13.27
CA ALA A 114 -19.46 -20.50 11.86
C ALA A 114 -18.62 -19.27 11.47
N TYR A 115 -17.81 -19.41 10.43
CA TYR A 115 -17.28 -18.26 9.71
C TYR A 115 -18.31 -17.73 8.73
N GLN A 116 -18.29 -16.42 8.49
CA GLN A 116 -19.15 -15.74 7.53
C GLN A 116 -18.41 -15.45 6.23
N ILE A 117 -19.15 -15.55 5.12
CA ILE A 117 -18.77 -15.02 3.82
C ILE A 117 -19.92 -14.14 3.33
N THR A 118 -19.69 -12.82 3.34
CA THR A 118 -20.58 -11.87 2.69
C THR A 118 -20.32 -11.89 1.18
N VAL A 119 -21.31 -12.33 0.40
CA VAL A 119 -21.23 -12.34 -1.07
C VAL A 119 -21.94 -11.10 -1.59
N ARG A 120 -21.17 -10.16 -2.14
CA ARG A 120 -21.68 -8.94 -2.77
C ARG A 120 -21.94 -9.17 -4.25
N ASP A 121 -23.04 -8.65 -4.80
CA ASP A 121 -23.17 -8.51 -6.25
C ASP A 121 -21.99 -7.70 -6.82
N LYS A 122 -21.21 -8.31 -7.71
CA LYS A 122 -20.01 -7.68 -8.30
C LYS A 122 -20.29 -6.32 -8.94
N ASN A 123 -21.50 -6.09 -9.45
CA ASN A 123 -21.91 -4.85 -10.11
C ASN A 123 -22.44 -3.79 -9.15
N ALA A 124 -22.72 -4.13 -7.89
CA ALA A 124 -23.25 -3.19 -6.91
C ALA A 124 -22.18 -2.19 -6.49
N THR A 125 -22.39 -0.90 -6.75
CA THR A 125 -21.47 0.18 -6.36
C THR A 125 -22.18 1.14 -5.43
N THR A 126 -21.45 1.75 -4.50
CA THR A 126 -21.98 2.82 -3.66
C THR A 126 -21.66 4.19 -4.27
N PRO A 127 -22.48 5.23 -4.03
CA PRO A 127 -22.29 6.54 -4.64
C PRO A 127 -20.89 7.10 -4.39
N GLU A 128 -20.24 7.57 -5.45
CA GLU A 128 -18.82 7.92 -5.36
C GLU A 128 -18.60 9.10 -4.43
N TRP A 129 -19.39 10.16 -4.62
CA TRP A 129 -19.26 11.38 -3.82
C TRP A 129 -19.40 11.11 -2.32
N PHE A 130 -20.12 10.06 -1.93
CA PHE A 130 -20.37 9.73 -0.53
C PHE A 130 -19.12 9.16 0.15
N LYS A 131 -18.29 8.40 -0.57
CA LYS A 131 -16.98 7.90 -0.08
C LYS A 131 -16.01 9.04 0.27
N HIS A 132 -16.18 10.19 -0.41
CA HIS A 132 -15.42 11.41 -0.18
C HIS A 132 -16.10 12.40 0.79
N ALA A 133 -17.31 12.08 1.26
CA ALA A 133 -18.11 13.03 1.99
C ALA A 133 -17.62 13.27 3.42
N ILE A 134 -17.82 14.49 3.89
CA ILE A 134 -17.90 14.84 5.31
C ILE A 134 -19.34 15.29 5.53
N VAL A 135 -20.10 14.45 6.23
CA VAL A 135 -21.51 14.63 6.51
C VAL A 135 -21.68 15.44 7.78
N TYR A 136 -22.63 16.37 7.78
CA TYR A 136 -23.00 17.15 8.95
C TYR A 136 -24.50 16.95 9.23
N GLN A 137 -24.81 16.31 10.35
CA GLN A 137 -26.18 16.04 10.77
C GLN A 137 -26.75 17.24 11.51
N ILE A 138 -27.89 17.73 11.04
CA ILE A 138 -28.59 18.89 11.60
C ILE A 138 -29.97 18.48 12.09
N PHE A 139 -30.27 18.82 13.34
CA PHE A 139 -31.62 18.86 13.85
C PHE A 139 -32.20 20.27 13.60
N PRO A 140 -33.12 20.47 12.64
CA PRO A 140 -33.42 21.80 12.09
C PRO A 140 -33.84 22.86 13.13
N ASP A 141 -34.72 22.49 14.07
CA ASP A 141 -35.25 23.42 15.09
C ASP A 141 -34.16 23.97 16.04
N ARG A 142 -33.02 23.29 16.13
CA ARG A 142 -31.99 23.54 17.15
C ARG A 142 -30.70 24.12 16.60
N PHE A 143 -30.59 24.25 15.27
CA PHE A 143 -29.33 24.67 14.66
C PHE A 143 -29.18 26.17 14.56
N TYR A 144 -30.10 26.88 13.91
CA TYR A 144 -30.03 28.33 13.82
C TYR A 144 -31.38 28.95 13.46
N ARG A 145 -31.76 30.00 14.21
CA ARG A 145 -32.98 30.78 14.03
C ARG A 145 -32.67 32.05 13.23
N SER A 146 -33.11 32.10 11.98
CA SER A 146 -32.99 33.29 11.13
C SER A 146 -33.83 34.45 11.67
N ALA A 147 -33.29 35.68 11.61
CA ALA A 147 -33.99 36.89 12.02
C ALA A 147 -35.13 37.28 11.04
N ASP A 148 -35.03 36.84 9.79
CA ASP A 148 -35.98 37.19 8.72
C ASP A 148 -37.10 36.14 8.54
N ALA A 149 -37.05 35.03 9.28
CA ALA A 149 -38.03 33.97 9.16
C ALA A 149 -39.36 34.31 9.85
N LYS A 150 -40.45 34.23 9.10
CA LYS A 150 -41.80 34.24 9.67
C LYS A 150 -42.08 32.86 10.25
N ILE A 151 -42.18 32.78 11.58
CA ILE A 151 -42.59 31.54 12.25
C ILE A 151 -44.10 31.40 12.08
N ASP A 152 -44.54 30.39 11.33
CA ASP A 152 -45.94 29.99 11.28
C ASP A 152 -46.21 28.93 12.36
N LEU A 153 -47.10 29.27 13.29
CA LEU A 153 -47.53 28.40 14.38
C LEU A 153 -48.83 27.67 14.07
N MET A 154 -49.40 27.85 12.88
CA MET A 154 -50.60 27.13 12.48
C MET A 154 -50.38 25.61 12.60
N GLY A 155 -51.33 24.91 13.21
CA GLY A 155 -51.29 23.46 13.42
C GLY A 155 -50.52 22.98 14.65
N LYS A 156 -49.73 23.83 15.32
CA LYS A 156 -48.89 23.44 16.47
C LYS A 156 -49.62 23.57 17.83
N ARG A 157 -50.74 22.87 17.99
CA ARG A 157 -51.53 22.91 19.24
C ARG A 157 -50.72 22.35 20.41
N GLY A 158 -50.58 23.14 21.48
CA GLY A 158 -49.80 22.73 22.65
C GLY A 158 -48.28 22.86 22.49
N ALA A 159 -47.78 23.52 21.44
CA ALA A 159 -46.36 23.80 21.31
C ALA A 159 -45.87 24.79 22.39
N VAL A 160 -44.73 24.47 23.00
CA VAL A 160 -44.01 25.39 23.89
C VAL A 160 -42.89 26.05 23.10
N ILE A 161 -42.86 27.39 23.06
CA ILE A 161 -41.90 28.13 22.25
C ILE A 161 -40.88 28.80 23.17
N HIS A 162 -39.61 28.49 22.94
CA HIS A 162 -38.51 29.12 23.67
C HIS A 162 -38.16 30.48 23.06
N SER A 163 -38.22 31.51 23.89
CA SER A 163 -37.76 32.85 23.52
C SER A 163 -36.24 32.96 23.61
N VAL A 164 -35.65 32.34 24.64
CA VAL A 164 -34.21 32.27 24.88
C VAL A 164 -33.63 31.07 24.13
N TRP A 165 -32.58 31.30 23.33
CA TRP A 165 -31.98 30.25 22.49
C TRP A 165 -31.25 29.19 23.32
N ASP A 166 -30.66 29.59 24.45
CA ASP A 166 -29.83 28.72 25.30
C ASP A 166 -30.63 27.95 26.37
N ASP A 167 -31.97 28.00 26.31
CA ASP A 167 -32.82 27.21 27.20
C ASP A 167 -32.56 25.70 27.00
N LYS A 168 -32.82 24.92 28.05
CA LYS A 168 -32.71 23.46 27.95
C LYS A 168 -33.95 22.88 27.26
N PRO A 169 -33.76 21.87 26.40
CA PRO A 169 -34.86 21.10 25.85
C PRO A 169 -35.70 20.43 26.93
N GLU A 170 -37.03 20.47 26.80
CA GLU A 170 -37.93 19.83 27.76
C GLU A 170 -39.18 19.26 27.09
N TYR A 171 -39.56 18.03 27.49
CA TYR A 171 -40.84 17.41 27.13
C TYR A 171 -41.73 17.38 28.35
N TRP A 172 -42.91 17.99 28.27
CA TRP A 172 -43.90 17.91 29.33
C TRP A 172 -44.70 16.62 29.19
N LYS A 173 -44.47 15.68 30.11
CA LYS A 173 -45.14 14.38 30.12
C LYS A 173 -46.37 14.37 31.02
N ASN A 174 -47.37 13.60 30.62
CA ASN A 174 -48.53 13.31 31.45
C ASN A 174 -48.11 12.48 32.67
N PRO A 175 -48.39 12.93 33.91
CA PRO A 175 -47.99 12.22 35.12
C PRO A 175 -48.58 10.81 35.29
N GLN A 176 -49.68 10.49 34.60
CA GLN A 176 -50.44 9.25 34.80
C GLN A 176 -49.95 8.11 33.90
N ASN A 177 -49.60 8.41 32.65
CA ASN A 177 -49.23 7.40 31.66
C ASN A 177 -47.85 7.65 31.00
N GLY A 178 -47.23 8.81 31.23
CA GLY A 178 -45.89 9.13 30.73
C GLY A 178 -45.83 9.68 29.30
N ASP A 179 -46.97 9.81 28.62
CA ASP A 179 -47.05 10.33 27.24
C ASP A 179 -46.62 11.80 27.18
N ILE A 180 -46.03 12.22 26.06
CA ILE A 180 -45.65 13.62 25.86
C ILE A 180 -46.91 14.43 25.54
N MET A 181 -47.24 15.40 26.40
CA MET A 181 -48.37 16.30 26.20
C MET A 181 -48.01 17.51 25.34
N TYR A 182 -46.80 18.05 25.53
CA TYR A 182 -46.35 19.27 24.89
C TYR A 182 -44.89 19.14 24.44
N TYR A 183 -44.65 19.51 23.18
CA TYR A 183 -43.33 19.55 22.57
C TYR A 183 -42.79 20.98 22.52
N ASP A 184 -41.49 21.12 22.71
CA ASP A 184 -40.78 22.39 22.72
C ASP A 184 -40.17 22.75 21.36
N PHE A 185 -40.14 24.04 21.03
CA PHE A 185 -39.63 24.58 19.77
C PHE A 185 -38.74 25.80 20.03
N PHE A 186 -37.58 25.84 19.40
CA PHE A 186 -36.59 26.91 19.55
C PHE A 186 -36.57 27.90 18.37
N GLY A 187 -37.16 27.51 17.24
CA GLY A 187 -37.33 28.39 16.08
C GLY A 187 -36.23 28.27 15.02
N GLY A 188 -35.40 27.23 15.08
CA GLY A 188 -34.47 26.91 13.99
C GLY A 188 -35.23 26.49 12.73
N ASN A 189 -34.73 26.91 11.56
CA ASN A 189 -35.45 26.78 10.29
C ASN A 189 -34.52 26.69 9.08
N ILE A 190 -35.07 26.39 7.90
CA ILE A 190 -34.30 26.17 6.66
C ILE A 190 -33.58 27.44 6.22
N ALA A 191 -34.20 28.61 6.37
CA ALA A 191 -33.55 29.90 6.09
C ALA A 191 -32.31 30.09 6.98
N GLY A 192 -32.40 29.69 8.24
CA GLY A 192 -31.29 29.73 9.18
C GLY A 192 -30.15 28.78 8.80
N ILE A 193 -30.47 27.54 8.39
CA ILE A 193 -29.46 26.61 7.87
C ILE A 193 -28.77 27.21 6.63
N ARG A 194 -29.54 27.85 5.73
CA ARG A 194 -29.02 28.53 4.53
C ARG A 194 -28.03 29.65 4.88
N GLU A 195 -28.30 30.46 5.90
CA GLU A 195 -27.39 31.52 6.37
C GLU A 195 -26.06 30.97 6.89
N LYS A 196 -26.03 29.71 7.35
CA LYS A 196 -24.85 29.06 7.93
C LYS A 196 -24.13 28.12 6.96
N LEU A 197 -24.51 28.10 5.67
CA LEU A 197 -23.79 27.32 4.67
C LEU A 197 -22.30 27.72 4.56
N SER A 198 -21.97 29.00 4.77
CA SER A 198 -20.57 29.46 4.78
C SER A 198 -19.76 28.85 5.93
N TYR A 199 -20.38 28.72 7.11
CA TYR A 199 -19.79 28.06 8.27
C TYR A 199 -19.51 26.58 7.98
N LEU A 200 -20.50 25.87 7.44
CA LEU A 200 -20.36 24.45 7.07
C LEU A 200 -19.26 24.25 6.03
N LYS A 201 -19.18 25.14 5.04
CA LYS A 201 -18.12 25.11 4.02
C LYS A 201 -16.73 25.35 4.60
N ASP A 202 -16.59 26.32 5.50
CA ASP A 202 -15.33 26.61 6.22
C ASP A 202 -14.90 25.44 7.10
N LEU A 203 -15.87 24.75 7.73
CA LEU A 203 -15.64 23.51 8.46
C LEU A 203 -15.23 22.34 7.55
N GLY A 204 -15.46 22.43 6.24
CA GLY A 204 -15.11 21.40 5.27
C GLY A 204 -16.22 20.40 4.97
N VAL A 205 -17.46 20.67 5.37
CA VAL A 205 -18.63 19.83 5.10
C VAL A 205 -18.91 19.77 3.59
N THR A 206 -19.29 18.59 3.11
CA THR A 206 -19.69 18.35 1.72
C THR A 206 -21.07 17.72 1.59
N ALA A 207 -21.68 17.34 2.71
CA ALA A 207 -23.04 16.84 2.75
C ALA A 207 -23.73 17.21 4.06
N VAL A 208 -25.01 17.54 3.99
CA VAL A 208 -25.86 17.81 5.15
C VAL A 208 -26.93 16.74 5.22
N TYR A 209 -27.03 16.09 6.37
CA TYR A 209 -28.12 15.18 6.70
C TYR A 209 -29.09 15.90 7.63
N LEU A 210 -30.33 16.07 7.19
CA LEU A 210 -31.38 16.68 8.01
C LEU A 210 -32.21 15.58 8.66
N ASN A 211 -32.40 15.69 9.98
CA ASN A 211 -33.53 15.04 10.65
C ASN A 211 -34.87 15.47 9.98
N PRO A 212 -35.99 14.74 10.20
CA PRO A 212 -37.20 14.91 9.40
C PRO A 212 -37.66 16.37 9.30
N ILE A 213 -38.07 16.78 8.10
CA ILE A 213 -38.48 18.16 7.78
C ILE A 213 -39.95 18.29 7.40
N PHE A 214 -40.66 17.17 7.28
CA PHE A 214 -42.04 17.13 6.80
C PHE A 214 -42.99 17.66 7.87
N GLU A 215 -44.19 18.09 7.44
CA GLU A 215 -45.22 18.62 8.32
C GLU A 215 -45.48 17.66 9.48
N SER A 216 -45.52 18.18 10.70
CA SER A 216 -45.74 17.39 11.91
C SER A 216 -46.28 18.27 13.03
N CYS A 217 -46.82 17.70 14.10
CA CYS A 217 -47.12 18.43 15.34
C CYS A 217 -45.94 18.48 16.32
N THR A 218 -44.90 17.66 16.11
CA THR A 218 -43.76 17.52 17.03
C THR A 218 -42.54 18.33 16.58
N ASN A 219 -41.54 18.46 17.46
CA ASN A 219 -40.28 19.17 17.16
C ASN A 219 -39.29 18.30 16.36
N HIS A 220 -39.39 16.97 16.49
CA HIS A 220 -38.53 15.98 15.86
C HIS A 220 -39.10 15.49 14.53
N ARG A 221 -40.41 15.65 14.31
CA ARG A 221 -41.11 15.43 13.04
C ARG A 221 -41.17 13.97 12.54
N TYR A 222 -40.76 13.00 13.36
CA TYR A 222 -41.00 11.57 13.10
C TYR A 222 -42.49 11.19 13.06
N SER A 223 -43.36 11.96 13.71
CA SER A 223 -44.82 11.85 13.57
C SER A 223 -45.30 12.57 12.31
N THR A 224 -44.95 12.05 11.12
CA THR A 224 -45.21 12.74 9.85
C THR A 224 -46.71 12.94 9.58
N ALA A 225 -47.10 14.18 9.33
CA ALA A 225 -48.46 14.59 9.06
C ALA A 225 -48.78 14.67 7.56
N ASP A 226 -47.83 15.17 6.75
CA ASP A 226 -47.88 15.19 5.28
C ASP A 226 -46.46 15.07 4.70
N TYR A 227 -46.17 13.98 3.98
CA TYR A 227 -44.85 13.71 3.38
C TYR A 227 -44.48 14.64 2.23
N HIS A 228 -45.46 15.27 1.57
CA HIS A 228 -45.23 16.14 0.41
C HIS A 228 -45.06 17.61 0.80
N LYS A 229 -45.11 17.93 2.10
CA LYS A 229 -45.10 19.30 2.60
C LYS A 229 -44.03 19.49 3.67
N VAL A 230 -43.15 20.47 3.47
CA VAL A 230 -42.24 20.95 4.52
C VAL A 230 -43.07 21.50 5.68
N ASP A 231 -42.64 21.22 6.91
CA ASP A 231 -43.25 21.78 8.11
C ASP A 231 -43.28 23.31 8.04
N PRO A 232 -44.46 23.96 8.13
CA PRO A 232 -44.58 25.41 8.07
C PRO A 232 -43.73 26.16 9.10
N PHE A 233 -43.37 25.51 10.21
CA PHE A 233 -42.46 26.06 11.21
C PHE A 233 -41.00 26.15 10.71
N LEU A 234 -40.59 25.28 9.78
CA LEU A 234 -39.26 25.28 9.17
C LEU A 234 -39.17 26.10 7.88
N GLY A 235 -40.27 26.27 7.16
CA GLY A 235 -40.35 27.02 5.90
C GLY A 235 -41.35 26.42 4.92
N THR A 236 -41.16 26.71 3.62
CA THR A 236 -41.98 26.18 2.52
C THR A 236 -41.22 25.18 1.65
N ASN A 237 -41.92 24.45 0.78
CA ASN A 237 -41.28 23.59 -0.22
C ASN A 237 -40.37 24.39 -1.15
N GLU A 238 -40.77 25.61 -1.52
CA GLU A 238 -39.98 26.54 -2.33
C GLU A 238 -38.71 26.97 -1.61
N ASP A 239 -38.79 27.27 -0.31
CA ASP A 239 -37.61 27.59 0.50
C ASP A 239 -36.63 26.42 0.57
N PHE A 240 -37.14 25.20 0.70
CA PHE A 240 -36.33 23.99 0.70
C PHE A 240 -35.66 23.73 -0.64
N ALA A 241 -36.40 23.82 -1.75
CA ALA A 241 -35.84 23.67 -3.10
C ALA A 241 -34.76 24.74 -3.37
N ALA A 242 -34.99 25.99 -2.94
CA ALA A 242 -34.00 27.05 -3.01
C ALA A 242 -32.77 26.76 -2.14
N PHE A 243 -32.95 26.22 -0.93
CA PHE A 243 -31.86 25.78 -0.07
C PHE A 243 -31.01 24.69 -0.73
N CYS A 244 -31.63 23.63 -1.29
CA CYS A 244 -30.94 22.57 -2.02
C CYS A 244 -30.14 23.14 -3.21
N ALA A 245 -30.72 24.07 -3.96
CA ALA A 245 -30.05 24.72 -5.09
C ALA A 245 -28.82 25.55 -4.66
N VAL A 246 -28.90 26.26 -3.53
CA VAL A 246 -27.76 27.02 -2.98
C VAL A 246 -26.70 26.08 -2.41
N ALA A 247 -27.09 25.07 -1.64
CA ALA A 247 -26.16 24.07 -1.10
C ALA A 247 -25.38 23.37 -2.21
N LYS A 248 -26.06 22.96 -3.29
CA LYS A 248 -25.44 22.34 -4.47
C LYS A 248 -24.39 23.25 -5.12
N LYS A 249 -24.65 24.57 -5.23
CA LYS A 249 -23.67 25.55 -5.75
C LYS A 249 -22.43 25.67 -4.87
N GLU A 250 -22.59 25.47 -3.56
CA GLU A 250 -21.49 25.45 -2.60
C GLU A 250 -20.77 24.09 -2.53
N GLY A 251 -21.22 23.09 -3.30
CA GLY A 251 -20.67 21.73 -3.30
C GLY A 251 -21.15 20.88 -2.12
N ILE A 252 -22.27 21.25 -1.50
CA ILE A 252 -22.90 20.54 -0.37
C ILE A 252 -24.13 19.80 -0.88
N ARG A 253 -24.18 18.48 -0.67
CA ARG A 253 -25.34 17.64 -0.98
C ARG A 253 -26.29 17.52 0.21
N ILE A 254 -27.58 17.31 -0.04
CA ILE A 254 -28.60 17.23 1.02
C ILE A 254 -29.14 15.79 1.10
N ILE A 255 -29.20 15.23 2.31
CA ILE A 255 -29.80 13.93 2.61
C ILE A 255 -30.97 14.18 3.55
N LEU A 256 -32.13 13.58 3.26
CA LEU A 256 -33.30 13.66 4.12
C LEU A 256 -33.54 12.38 4.91
N ASP A 257 -34.15 12.52 6.07
CA ASP A 257 -34.68 11.41 6.84
C ASP A 257 -36.05 10.95 6.31
N GLY A 258 -36.19 9.66 6.03
CA GLY A 258 -37.37 9.01 5.50
C GLY A 258 -37.97 8.08 6.55
N VAL A 259 -39.06 8.52 7.15
CA VAL A 259 -39.81 7.79 8.18
C VAL A 259 -40.98 7.11 7.49
N PHE A 260 -40.90 5.80 7.23
CA PHE A 260 -41.90 5.11 6.40
C PHE A 260 -42.57 3.91 7.06
N SER A 261 -42.18 3.55 8.30
CA SER A 261 -42.81 2.47 9.09
C SER A 261 -44.08 2.91 9.83
N HIS A 262 -44.24 4.21 10.03
CA HIS A 262 -45.38 4.80 10.73
C HIS A 262 -45.64 6.22 10.22
N THR A 263 -46.83 6.75 10.53
CA THR A 263 -47.18 8.18 10.35
C THR A 263 -47.50 8.81 11.70
N GLY A 264 -47.82 10.11 11.73
CA GLY A 264 -48.43 10.73 12.90
C GLY A 264 -49.92 10.42 13.02
N ALA A 265 -50.41 10.24 14.25
CA ALA A 265 -51.85 10.13 14.52
C ALA A 265 -52.62 11.41 14.10
N ASP A 266 -51.93 12.55 14.16
CA ASP A 266 -52.37 13.84 13.62
C ASP A 266 -51.81 14.06 12.21
N SER A 267 -52.33 13.32 11.23
CA SER A 267 -51.90 13.38 9.81
C SER A 267 -53.08 13.45 8.85
N ILE A 268 -52.84 13.86 7.60
CA ILE A 268 -53.87 13.79 6.54
C ILE A 268 -54.34 12.35 6.28
N TYR A 269 -53.50 11.37 6.63
CA TYR A 269 -53.72 9.95 6.39
C TYR A 269 -54.53 9.28 7.50
N PHE A 270 -54.19 9.53 8.77
CA PHE A 270 -54.83 8.89 9.93
C PHE A 270 -55.94 9.77 10.54
N ASN A 271 -55.70 11.08 10.60
CA ASN A 271 -56.59 12.16 11.05
C ASN A 271 -57.39 11.87 12.34
N ARG A 272 -56.74 11.36 13.38
CA ARG A 272 -57.39 10.99 14.65
C ARG A 272 -58.13 12.15 15.31
N PHE A 273 -57.59 13.37 15.20
CA PHE A 273 -58.10 14.56 15.87
C PHE A 273 -59.00 15.44 14.98
N GLY A 274 -59.21 15.06 13.71
CA GLY A 274 -60.05 15.82 12.77
C GLY A 274 -59.53 17.22 12.45
N HIS A 275 -58.20 17.40 12.44
CA HIS A 275 -57.58 18.68 12.09
C HIS A 275 -57.54 18.94 10.58
N TYR A 276 -57.56 17.88 9.77
CA TYR A 276 -57.53 17.98 8.32
C TYR A 276 -58.94 17.83 7.72
N ASP A 277 -59.22 18.55 6.64
CA ASP A 277 -60.52 18.49 5.94
C ASP A 277 -60.76 17.13 5.25
N SER A 278 -59.69 16.37 4.98
CA SER A 278 -59.75 15.02 4.42
C SER A 278 -60.14 13.96 5.45
N VAL A 279 -60.88 12.95 5.03
CA VAL A 279 -61.28 11.84 5.89
C VAL A 279 -60.13 10.83 6.05
N GLY A 280 -59.57 10.74 7.25
CA GLY A 280 -58.47 9.83 7.58
C GLY A 280 -58.93 8.43 8.02
N ALA A 281 -57.98 7.50 8.10
CA ALA A 281 -58.22 6.09 8.42
C ALA A 281 -58.89 5.87 9.79
N CYS A 282 -58.59 6.70 10.79
CA CYS A 282 -59.21 6.60 12.12
C CYS A 282 -60.68 7.06 12.15
N GLN A 283 -61.13 7.80 11.13
CA GLN A 283 -62.45 8.43 11.09
C GLN A 283 -63.48 7.64 10.28
N SER A 284 -63.05 6.93 9.24
CA SER A 284 -63.93 6.10 8.39
C SER A 284 -63.16 4.94 7.76
N LYS A 285 -63.84 3.79 7.62
CA LYS A 285 -63.29 2.61 6.92
C LYS A 285 -63.28 2.78 5.40
N GLU A 286 -64.02 3.76 4.90
CA GLU A 286 -64.09 4.16 3.51
C GLU A 286 -62.98 5.16 3.13
N SER A 287 -62.15 5.58 4.09
CA SER A 287 -60.95 6.39 3.81
C SER A 287 -60.02 5.66 2.84
N PRO A 288 -59.44 6.35 1.84
CA PRO A 288 -58.47 5.73 0.92
C PRO A 288 -57.20 5.24 1.63
N TYR A 289 -56.97 5.69 2.87
CA TYR A 289 -55.82 5.32 3.69
C TYR A 289 -56.15 4.22 4.71
N TYR A 290 -57.39 3.73 4.79
CA TYR A 290 -57.79 2.77 5.83
C TYR A 290 -56.93 1.49 5.79
N GLU A 291 -56.66 0.96 4.59
CA GLU A 291 -55.84 -0.24 4.38
C GLU A 291 -54.36 -0.03 4.70
N TRP A 292 -53.92 1.21 4.94
CA TRP A 292 -52.56 1.46 5.37
C TRP A 292 -52.37 1.09 6.83
N TYR A 293 -53.41 0.97 7.66
CA TYR A 293 -53.26 0.78 9.11
C TYR A 293 -53.91 -0.52 9.58
N ARG A 294 -53.39 -1.05 10.70
CA ARG A 294 -53.89 -2.28 11.32
C ARG A 294 -54.66 -1.96 12.60
N PHE A 295 -55.98 -2.14 12.56
CA PHE A 295 -56.87 -1.95 13.72
C PHE A 295 -57.21 -3.29 14.38
N SER A 296 -56.82 -3.47 15.65
CA SER A 296 -57.28 -4.61 16.45
C SER A 296 -58.72 -4.40 16.95
N ARG A 297 -59.12 -3.15 17.22
CA ARG A 297 -60.50 -2.76 17.50
C ARG A 297 -60.75 -1.33 17.03
N TYR A 298 -61.46 -1.20 15.91
CA TYR A 298 -61.74 0.10 15.29
C TYR A 298 -62.69 0.99 16.12
N PRO A 299 -62.45 2.31 16.20
CA PRO A 299 -61.26 3.03 15.74
C PRO A 299 -60.13 3.11 16.78
N ASP A 300 -60.40 2.74 18.03
CA ASP A 300 -59.59 3.16 19.19
C ASP A 300 -58.33 2.31 19.46
N MET A 301 -58.26 1.07 18.98
CA MET A 301 -57.09 0.21 19.15
C MET A 301 -56.49 -0.22 17.81
N TYR A 302 -55.23 0.15 17.63
CA TYR A 302 -54.44 -0.06 16.42
C TYR A 302 -52.97 -0.33 16.78
N GLU A 303 -52.23 -0.92 15.84
CA GLU A 303 -50.79 -1.11 15.98
C GLU A 303 -50.06 0.22 15.90
N SER A 304 -49.11 0.43 16.81
CA SER A 304 -48.34 1.67 16.92
C SER A 304 -46.93 1.39 17.40
N TRP A 305 -46.02 2.30 17.06
CA TRP A 305 -44.60 2.08 17.21
C TRP A 305 -44.26 2.01 18.69
N TRP A 306 -43.81 0.83 19.15
CA TRP A 306 -43.55 0.52 20.57
C TRP A 306 -44.73 0.82 21.51
N GLY A 307 -45.96 0.80 21.00
CA GLY A 307 -47.18 1.13 21.75
C GLY A 307 -47.42 2.64 21.95
N VAL A 308 -46.64 3.50 21.30
CA VAL A 308 -46.83 4.96 21.31
C VAL A 308 -47.98 5.30 20.35
N MET A 309 -49.17 5.51 20.90
CA MET A 309 -50.41 5.69 20.11
C MET A 309 -50.40 6.89 19.16
N ASP A 310 -49.46 7.82 19.31
CA ASP A 310 -49.27 8.96 18.39
C ASP A 310 -48.53 8.60 17.10
N LEU A 311 -47.97 7.38 17.02
CA LEU A 311 -47.21 6.86 15.89
C LEU A 311 -47.87 5.58 15.34
N PRO A 312 -49.05 5.65 14.70
CA PRO A 312 -49.71 4.48 14.10
C PRO A 312 -48.84 3.83 13.02
N ASN A 313 -48.62 2.52 13.14
CA ASN A 313 -47.85 1.73 12.17
C ASN A 313 -48.64 1.59 10.87
N VAL A 314 -47.90 1.64 9.76
CA VAL A 314 -48.47 1.34 8.45
C VAL A 314 -48.18 -0.10 8.02
N GLU A 315 -48.99 -0.65 7.13
CA GLU A 315 -48.68 -1.85 6.34
C GLU A 315 -47.91 -1.41 5.09
N GLU A 316 -46.59 -1.44 5.16
CA GLU A 316 -45.70 -0.85 4.16
C GLU A 316 -45.82 -1.53 2.79
N THR A 317 -46.26 -2.79 2.77
CA THR A 317 -46.40 -3.58 1.54
C THR A 317 -47.77 -3.45 0.87
N THR A 318 -48.72 -2.71 1.47
CA THR A 318 -50.00 -2.40 0.84
C THR A 318 -49.75 -1.71 -0.51
N PRO A 319 -50.35 -2.19 -1.63
CA PRO A 319 -50.08 -1.64 -2.95
C PRO A 319 -50.25 -0.12 -3.06
N SER A 320 -51.31 0.44 -2.48
CA SER A 320 -51.55 1.89 -2.51
C SER A 320 -50.51 2.69 -1.71
N TYR A 321 -49.94 2.13 -0.65
CA TYR A 321 -48.85 2.76 0.10
C TYR A 321 -47.52 2.66 -0.66
N MET A 322 -47.21 1.50 -1.25
CA MET A 322 -46.06 1.32 -2.13
C MET A 322 -46.10 2.27 -3.33
N ASP A 323 -47.28 2.48 -3.90
CA ASP A 323 -47.50 3.40 -5.01
C ASP A 323 -47.27 4.85 -4.54
N PHE A 324 -47.78 5.23 -3.38
CA PHE A 324 -47.62 6.55 -2.78
C PHE A 324 -46.17 6.90 -2.37
N ILE A 325 -45.44 5.99 -1.74
CA ILE A 325 -44.06 6.24 -1.29
C ILE A 325 -43.04 6.04 -2.41
N ILE A 326 -43.22 5.02 -3.27
CA ILE A 326 -42.19 4.52 -4.18
C ILE A 326 -42.59 4.64 -5.65
N ARG A 327 -43.67 3.97 -6.09
CA ARG A 327 -43.83 3.60 -7.51
C ARG A 327 -44.41 4.71 -8.38
N ASN A 328 -45.33 5.53 -7.87
CA ASN A 328 -45.98 6.56 -8.67
C ASN A 328 -44.98 7.65 -9.12
N GLU A 329 -45.32 8.37 -10.19
CA GLU A 329 -44.50 9.48 -10.70
C GLU A 329 -44.40 10.64 -9.71
N ASP A 330 -45.44 10.85 -8.90
CA ASP A 330 -45.52 11.85 -7.83
C ASP A 330 -45.23 11.26 -6.45
N SER A 331 -44.62 10.06 -6.38
CA SER A 331 -44.31 9.40 -5.12
C SER A 331 -43.38 10.24 -4.24
N VAL A 332 -43.43 10.03 -2.93
CA VAL A 332 -42.59 10.76 -1.96
C VAL A 332 -41.11 10.67 -2.34
N LEU A 333 -40.64 9.47 -2.69
CA LEU A 333 -39.26 9.24 -3.12
C LEU A 333 -38.90 10.13 -4.33
N ARG A 334 -39.68 10.05 -5.42
CA ARG A 334 -39.36 10.75 -6.68
C ARG A 334 -39.51 12.26 -6.53
N TYR A 335 -40.54 12.70 -5.81
CA TYR A 335 -40.81 14.12 -5.58
C TYR A 335 -39.59 14.83 -4.96
N TRP A 336 -39.07 14.32 -3.84
CA TRP A 336 -37.97 15.00 -3.14
C TRP A 336 -36.62 14.87 -3.84
N ILE A 337 -36.37 13.76 -4.55
CA ILE A 337 -35.20 13.65 -5.44
C ILE A 337 -35.25 14.75 -6.52
N ARG A 338 -36.42 14.98 -7.11
CA ARG A 338 -36.63 16.07 -8.08
C ARG A 338 -36.55 17.47 -7.46
N GLN A 339 -36.85 17.62 -6.16
CA GLN A 339 -36.60 18.86 -5.41
C GLN A 339 -35.11 19.10 -5.10
N GLY A 340 -34.24 18.14 -5.41
CA GLY A 340 -32.79 18.33 -5.40
C GLY A 340 -32.04 17.71 -4.22
N ILE A 341 -32.68 16.80 -3.46
CA ILE A 341 -31.94 15.99 -2.48
C ILE A 341 -31.03 14.99 -3.21
N SER A 342 -30.05 14.44 -2.50
CA SER A 342 -29.06 13.50 -3.02
C SER A 342 -29.08 12.15 -2.31
N GLY A 343 -30.12 11.88 -1.51
CA GLY A 343 -30.26 10.61 -0.81
C GLY A 343 -31.22 10.66 0.35
N TRP A 344 -31.43 9.48 0.93
CA TRP A 344 -32.31 9.23 2.05
C TRP A 344 -31.57 8.49 3.17
N ARG A 345 -31.84 8.86 4.42
CA ARG A 345 -31.63 8.01 5.59
C ARG A 345 -32.97 7.38 5.93
N LEU A 346 -33.05 6.05 6.00
CA LEU A 346 -34.27 5.35 6.38
C LEU A 346 -34.29 5.12 7.89
N ASP A 347 -35.30 5.70 8.54
CA ASP A 347 -35.61 5.51 9.94
C ASP A 347 -36.14 4.09 10.20
N VAL A 348 -35.67 3.46 11.27
CA VAL A 348 -36.13 2.14 11.74
C VAL A 348 -36.19 1.12 10.59
N ILE A 349 -35.14 1.09 9.76
CA ILE A 349 -35.06 0.20 8.59
C ILE A 349 -35.26 -1.28 8.94
N ASP A 350 -34.93 -1.64 10.18
CA ASP A 350 -35.04 -2.99 10.71
C ASP A 350 -36.48 -3.49 10.88
N GLU A 351 -37.45 -2.59 10.93
CA GLU A 351 -38.89 -2.90 10.92
C GLU A 351 -39.44 -2.94 9.48
N LEU A 352 -38.77 -2.31 8.51
CA LEU A 352 -39.25 -2.27 7.12
C LEU A 352 -39.20 -3.67 6.47
N PRO A 353 -40.29 -4.10 5.79
CA PRO A 353 -40.29 -5.36 5.06
C PRO A 353 -39.27 -5.38 3.91
N VAL A 354 -38.60 -6.52 3.71
CA VAL A 354 -37.62 -6.69 2.62
C VAL A 354 -38.18 -6.31 1.23
N PRO A 355 -39.43 -6.67 0.86
CA PRO A 355 -40.01 -6.23 -0.41
C PRO A 355 -40.10 -4.71 -0.54
N PHE A 356 -40.45 -3.98 0.52
CA PHE A 356 -40.48 -2.52 0.53
C PHE A 356 -39.08 -1.96 0.26
N LEU A 357 -38.10 -2.40 1.07
CA LEU A 357 -36.72 -1.92 1.01
C LEU A 357 -36.10 -2.11 -0.38
N ARG A 358 -36.22 -3.31 -0.96
CA ARG A 358 -35.65 -3.61 -2.29
C ARG A 358 -36.32 -2.82 -3.41
N ASN A 359 -37.62 -2.58 -3.32
CA ASN A 359 -38.30 -1.72 -4.29
C ASN A 359 -37.89 -0.25 -4.12
N PHE A 360 -37.72 0.22 -2.88
CA PHE A 360 -37.26 1.57 -2.58
C PHE A 360 -35.85 1.80 -3.14
N TYR A 361 -34.91 0.91 -2.81
CA TYR A 361 -33.52 0.98 -3.30
C TYR A 361 -33.48 0.93 -4.83
N LYS A 362 -34.16 -0.03 -5.45
CA LYS A 362 -34.23 -0.13 -6.91
C LYS A 362 -34.75 1.16 -7.55
N THR A 363 -35.88 1.69 -7.05
CA THR A 363 -36.51 2.88 -7.61
C THR A 363 -35.64 4.13 -7.42
N LEU A 364 -34.98 4.24 -6.25
CA LEU A 364 -34.03 5.31 -5.98
C LEU A 364 -32.88 5.30 -7.00
N LYS A 365 -32.29 4.13 -7.25
CA LYS A 365 -31.18 3.97 -8.21
C LYS A 365 -31.61 4.16 -9.67
N GLU A 366 -32.87 3.89 -9.99
CA GLU A 366 -33.45 4.19 -11.31
C GLU A 366 -33.67 5.70 -11.53
N GLU A 367 -34.06 6.44 -10.48
CA GLU A 367 -34.23 7.91 -10.56
C GLU A 367 -32.88 8.65 -10.53
N ASP A 368 -31.98 8.27 -9.62
CA ASP A 368 -30.61 8.79 -9.54
C ASP A 368 -29.63 7.71 -9.03
N PRO A 369 -28.76 7.15 -9.89
CA PRO A 369 -27.76 6.16 -9.50
C PRO A 369 -26.80 6.63 -8.39
N GLU A 370 -26.56 7.94 -8.29
CA GLU A 370 -25.68 8.56 -7.29
C GLU A 370 -26.44 8.99 -6.03
N ALA A 371 -27.75 8.77 -5.92
CA ALA A 371 -28.47 8.99 -4.67
C ALA A 371 -28.10 7.93 -3.63
N VAL A 372 -27.75 8.36 -2.43
CA VAL A 372 -27.35 7.46 -1.34
C VAL A 372 -28.56 6.99 -0.53
N LEU A 373 -28.63 5.70 -0.21
CA LEU A 373 -29.57 5.15 0.77
C LEU A 373 -28.83 4.68 2.03
N ILE A 374 -29.11 5.33 3.15
CA ILE A 374 -28.47 5.07 4.44
C ILE A 374 -29.49 4.39 5.36
N GLY A 375 -29.22 3.19 5.85
CA GLY A 375 -30.05 2.53 6.85
C GLY A 375 -29.68 2.91 8.29
N GLU A 376 -30.67 3.10 9.15
CA GLU A 376 -30.45 3.14 10.60
C GLU A 376 -30.23 1.73 11.16
N VAL A 377 -28.98 1.29 11.26
CA VAL A 377 -28.63 -0.03 11.78
C VAL A 377 -27.73 0.12 13.01
N TRP A 378 -28.20 -0.33 14.18
CA TRP A 378 -27.51 -0.13 15.46
C TRP A 378 -26.38 -1.14 15.73
N GLU A 379 -26.48 -2.35 15.19
CA GLU A 379 -25.47 -3.40 15.32
C GLU A 379 -24.72 -3.65 14.00
N ASP A 380 -24.11 -4.84 13.87
CA ASP A 380 -23.38 -5.26 12.67
C ASP A 380 -24.31 -5.38 11.45
N ALA A 381 -24.18 -4.45 10.50
CA ALA A 381 -24.97 -4.43 9.28
C ALA A 381 -24.68 -5.60 8.32
N SER A 382 -23.55 -6.30 8.49
CA SER A 382 -23.18 -7.40 7.58
C SER A 382 -24.06 -8.64 7.74
N ASN A 383 -24.61 -8.88 8.94
CA ASN A 383 -25.36 -10.10 9.25
C ASN A 383 -26.49 -9.90 10.27
N LYS A 384 -27.03 -8.69 10.40
CA LYS A 384 -28.08 -8.39 11.37
C LYS A 384 -29.28 -9.34 11.26
N ILE A 385 -29.75 -9.83 12.40
CA ILE A 385 -31.03 -10.51 12.53
C ILE A 385 -32.02 -9.53 13.15
N SER A 386 -33.11 -9.25 12.44
CA SER A 386 -34.21 -8.39 12.93
C SER A 386 -35.53 -9.12 12.76
N TYR A 387 -36.37 -9.16 13.81
CA TYR A 387 -37.66 -9.87 13.84
C TYR A 387 -37.60 -11.30 13.28
N SER A 388 -36.59 -12.07 13.71
CA SER A 388 -36.32 -13.45 13.23
C SER A 388 -35.98 -13.58 11.74
N GLN A 389 -35.72 -12.46 11.04
CA GLN A 389 -35.28 -12.42 9.66
C GLN A 389 -33.80 -12.03 9.56
N GLN A 390 -33.04 -12.84 8.83
CA GLN A 390 -31.67 -12.51 8.44
C GLN A 390 -31.70 -11.40 7.39
N ARG A 391 -31.09 -10.25 7.69
CA ARG A 391 -30.97 -9.12 6.76
C ARG A 391 -29.72 -9.28 5.89
N GLU A 392 -29.79 -8.77 4.66
CA GLU A 392 -28.76 -8.90 3.61
C GLU A 392 -28.29 -7.51 3.14
N TYR A 393 -28.21 -6.55 4.07
CA TYR A 393 -28.02 -5.13 3.79
C TYR A 393 -26.82 -4.83 2.87
N LEU A 394 -25.71 -5.56 3.05
CA LEU A 394 -24.45 -5.33 2.34
C LEU A 394 -24.26 -6.26 1.11
N CYS A 395 -25.32 -6.93 0.64
CA CYS A 395 -25.23 -7.90 -0.46
C CYS A 395 -25.42 -7.28 -1.87
N GLY A 396 -25.81 -6.00 -1.99
CA GLY A 396 -25.86 -5.29 -3.28
C GLY A 396 -27.15 -4.54 -3.62
N TYR A 397 -28.25 -4.78 -2.90
CA TYR A 397 -29.60 -4.43 -3.39
C TYR A 397 -30.57 -3.91 -2.30
N ASP A 398 -30.09 -3.71 -1.07
CA ASP A 398 -30.92 -3.26 0.06
C ASP A 398 -30.60 -1.80 0.44
N ILE A 399 -29.33 -1.44 0.68
CA ILE A 399 -28.85 -0.08 1.01
C ILE A 399 -27.47 0.20 0.40
N ASP A 400 -26.99 1.44 0.46
CA ASP A 400 -25.61 1.84 0.13
C ASP A 400 -24.71 1.99 1.36
N SER A 401 -25.32 2.34 2.49
CA SER A 401 -24.63 2.75 3.72
C SER A 401 -25.48 2.43 4.94
N ALA A 402 -24.87 2.36 6.10
CA ALA A 402 -25.57 2.33 7.38
C ALA A 402 -24.98 3.37 8.35
N MET A 403 -25.80 3.81 9.30
CA MET A 403 -25.33 4.52 10.48
C MET A 403 -24.39 3.60 11.26
N ASN A 404 -23.09 3.88 11.25
CA ASN A 404 -22.06 2.96 11.70
C ASN A 404 -21.90 2.93 13.24
N TYR A 405 -22.96 2.54 13.95
CA TYR A 405 -22.97 2.39 15.41
C TYR A 405 -22.03 1.27 15.89
N ALA A 406 -21.78 0.25 15.06
CA ALA A 406 -20.79 -0.79 15.31
C ALA A 406 -19.37 -0.19 15.49
N LEU A 407 -18.89 0.61 14.53
CA LEU A 407 -17.60 1.28 14.63
C LEU A 407 -17.56 2.28 15.80
N ARG A 408 -18.67 3.01 16.03
CA ARG A 408 -18.79 3.92 17.18
C ARG A 408 -18.56 3.18 18.49
N THR A 409 -19.21 2.05 18.68
CA THR A 409 -19.13 1.25 19.92
C THR A 409 -17.69 0.80 20.16
N ILE A 410 -17.03 0.27 19.13
CA ILE A 410 -15.62 -0.12 19.18
C ILE A 410 -14.72 1.05 19.59
N ALA A 411 -14.91 2.23 18.98
CA ALA A 411 -14.10 3.42 19.26
C ALA A 411 -14.34 3.97 20.68
N VAL A 412 -15.60 4.04 21.14
CA VAL A 412 -15.96 4.52 22.49
C VAL A 412 -15.39 3.58 23.55
N ASP A 413 -15.61 2.26 23.43
CA ASP A 413 -15.11 1.28 24.39
C ASP A 413 -13.59 1.32 24.51
N PHE A 414 -12.88 1.53 23.39
CA PHE A 414 -11.45 1.73 23.41
C PHE A 414 -11.08 3.03 24.11
N ILE A 415 -11.58 4.20 23.67
CA ILE A 415 -11.18 5.50 24.21
C ILE A 415 -11.50 5.65 25.71
N MET A 416 -12.64 5.09 26.15
CA MET A 416 -13.02 5.06 27.57
C MET A 416 -12.23 4.04 28.38
N GLY A 417 -11.73 3.00 27.70
CA GLY A 417 -10.89 1.97 28.30
C GLY A 417 -11.62 0.76 28.84
N HIS A 418 -12.87 0.57 28.43
CA HIS A 418 -13.64 -0.65 28.65
C HIS A 418 -12.99 -1.86 27.95
N LYS A 419 -12.33 -1.62 26.81
CA LYS A 419 -11.58 -2.62 26.04
C LYS A 419 -10.17 -2.14 25.76
N ASP A 420 -9.22 -3.07 25.78
CA ASP A 420 -7.85 -2.81 25.35
C ASP A 420 -7.74 -2.77 23.83
N ALA A 421 -6.58 -2.31 23.33
CA ALA A 421 -6.35 -2.19 21.90
C ALA A 421 -6.40 -3.55 21.18
N ARG A 422 -6.00 -4.67 21.82
CA ARG A 422 -6.07 -6.00 21.19
C ARG A 422 -7.50 -6.42 20.92
N ARG A 423 -8.38 -6.27 21.92
CA ARG A 423 -9.80 -6.59 21.77
C ARG A 423 -10.46 -5.70 20.73
N MET A 424 -10.23 -4.39 20.81
CA MET A 424 -10.70 -3.44 19.81
C MET A 424 -10.21 -3.81 18.40
N GLY A 425 -8.93 -4.20 18.28
CA GLY A 425 -8.32 -4.57 17.01
C GLY A 425 -8.97 -5.79 16.37
N ALA A 426 -9.31 -6.80 17.17
CA ALA A 426 -10.04 -7.98 16.71
C ALA A 426 -11.47 -7.63 16.25
N GLU A 427 -12.18 -6.77 16.99
CA GLU A 427 -13.53 -6.30 16.61
C GLU A 427 -13.51 -5.47 15.32
N LEU A 428 -12.48 -4.63 15.14
CA LEU A 428 -12.31 -3.87 13.90
C LEU A 428 -11.95 -4.78 12.72
N MET A 429 -11.09 -5.78 12.91
CA MET A 429 -10.74 -6.74 11.87
C MET A 429 -11.95 -7.58 11.44
N HIS A 430 -12.81 -7.98 12.38
CA HIS A 430 -14.09 -8.63 12.10
C HIS A 430 -14.97 -7.79 11.17
N MET A 431 -15.06 -6.47 11.39
CA MET A 431 -15.77 -5.59 10.47
C MET A 431 -15.10 -5.53 9.09
N ILE A 432 -13.78 -5.42 9.02
CA ILE A 432 -13.04 -5.37 7.75
C ILE A 432 -13.24 -6.67 6.95
N GLU A 433 -13.26 -7.82 7.62
CA GLU A 433 -13.50 -9.13 7.01
C GLU A 433 -14.91 -9.25 6.43
N ASN A 434 -15.94 -8.76 7.13
CA ASN A 434 -17.33 -9.01 6.77
C ASN A 434 -17.98 -7.91 5.91
N TYR A 435 -17.43 -6.70 5.88
CA TYR A 435 -17.98 -5.57 5.13
C TYR A 435 -17.31 -5.53 3.75
N PRO A 436 -18.06 -5.71 2.65
CA PRO A 436 -17.47 -5.56 1.33
C PRO A 436 -16.91 -4.15 1.16
N GLN A 437 -15.79 -4.05 0.43
CA GLN A 437 -15.01 -2.82 0.30
C GLN A 437 -15.82 -1.58 -0.13
N GLU A 438 -16.74 -1.74 -1.09
CA GLU A 438 -17.67 -0.69 -1.53
C GLU A 438 -18.50 -0.10 -0.38
N TYR A 439 -18.94 -0.95 0.55
CA TYR A 439 -19.75 -0.58 1.70
C TYR A 439 -18.90 -0.03 2.84
N PHE A 440 -17.77 -0.66 3.14
CA PHE A 440 -16.89 -0.25 4.24
C PHE A 440 -16.43 1.22 4.09
N TYR A 441 -16.13 1.66 2.86
CA TYR A 441 -15.75 3.04 2.56
C TYR A 441 -16.94 4.00 2.41
N ALA A 442 -18.17 3.48 2.37
CA ALA A 442 -19.39 4.25 2.27
C ALA A 442 -20.22 4.21 3.56
N MET A 443 -19.73 3.68 4.68
CA MET A 443 -20.43 3.72 5.97
C MET A 443 -20.54 5.14 6.52
N LEU A 444 -21.67 5.51 7.13
CA LEU A 444 -21.84 6.81 7.80
C LEU A 444 -21.24 6.73 9.21
N ASN A 445 -20.00 7.19 9.36
CA ASN A 445 -19.22 7.12 10.59
C ASN A 445 -19.63 8.23 11.57
N LEU A 446 -20.71 8.00 12.32
CA LEU A 446 -21.14 8.88 13.39
C LEU A 446 -20.46 8.57 14.74
N VAL A 447 -20.44 9.59 15.59
CA VAL A 447 -19.99 9.48 16.99
C VAL A 447 -21.10 9.91 17.96
N SER A 448 -21.94 10.85 17.56
CA SER A 448 -23.21 11.20 18.21
C SER A 448 -24.34 11.21 17.19
N SER A 449 -25.59 11.17 17.68
CA SER A 449 -26.79 11.40 16.90
C SER A 449 -27.89 11.94 17.82
N HIS A 450 -29.07 12.17 17.26
CA HIS A 450 -30.26 12.64 17.98
C HIS A 450 -30.92 11.58 18.89
N ASP A 451 -30.47 10.32 18.86
CA ASP A 451 -31.03 9.21 19.67
C ASP A 451 -30.13 8.74 20.80
N ILE A 452 -28.88 9.21 20.82
CA ILE A 452 -27.88 8.86 21.83
C ILE A 452 -27.38 10.10 22.56
N GLU A 453 -26.75 9.87 23.71
CA GLU A 453 -26.11 10.93 24.49
C GLU A 453 -24.98 11.60 23.70
N ARG A 454 -24.78 12.90 23.93
CA ARG A 454 -23.71 13.67 23.27
C ARG A 454 -22.36 13.09 23.63
N ILE A 455 -21.50 12.89 22.63
CA ILE A 455 -20.21 12.22 22.84
C ILE A 455 -19.35 12.88 23.92
N LEU A 456 -19.30 14.21 24.01
CA LEU A 456 -18.49 14.86 25.05
C LEU A 456 -18.98 14.55 26.46
N THR A 457 -20.30 14.32 26.63
CA THR A 457 -20.88 13.87 27.91
C THR A 457 -20.41 12.46 28.22
N VAL A 458 -20.55 11.53 27.27
CA VAL A 458 -20.07 10.14 27.40
C VAL A 458 -18.57 10.08 27.72
N LEU A 459 -17.74 10.89 27.05
CA LEU A 459 -16.30 10.91 27.25
C LEU A 459 -15.86 11.50 28.61
N GLY A 460 -16.78 12.18 29.30
CA GLY A 460 -16.60 12.70 30.66
C GLY A 460 -17.09 11.75 31.76
N GLU A 461 -17.84 10.70 31.43
CA GLU A 461 -18.39 9.73 32.40
C GLU A 461 -17.38 8.62 32.71
N ASP A 462 -16.35 8.93 33.51
CA ASP A 462 -15.67 7.97 34.41
C ASP A 462 -14.57 8.67 35.22
N GLY A 463 -14.81 8.77 36.54
CA GLY A 463 -13.75 8.91 37.55
C GLY A 463 -12.92 10.20 37.58
N ASP A 464 -13.53 11.38 37.68
CA ASP A 464 -13.19 12.30 38.78
C ASP A 464 -14.29 13.35 38.97
N THR A 465 -14.52 13.68 40.22
CA THR A 465 -15.44 14.70 40.73
C THR A 465 -15.41 16.02 39.95
N ALA A 466 -16.50 16.80 40.05
CA ALA A 466 -16.68 18.16 39.53
C ALA A 466 -15.44 19.07 39.72
N THR A 467 -14.47 18.95 38.81
CA THR A 467 -13.16 19.60 38.84
C THR A 467 -12.73 19.90 37.40
N GLN A 468 -11.99 20.99 37.22
CA GLN A 468 -11.45 21.46 35.93
C GLN A 468 -10.59 20.41 35.19
N SER A 469 -10.12 19.36 35.88
CA SER A 469 -9.38 18.23 35.31
C SER A 469 -10.23 17.26 34.48
N ALA A 470 -11.49 17.01 34.86
CA ALA A 470 -12.37 16.08 34.15
C ALA A 470 -12.80 16.64 32.78
N GLU A 471 -13.13 17.94 32.73
CA GLU A 471 -13.43 18.66 31.48
C GLU A 471 -12.22 18.64 30.53
N CYS A 472 -11.01 18.84 31.06
CA CYS A 472 -9.77 18.75 30.28
C CYS A 472 -9.50 17.33 29.73
N ILE A 473 -9.94 16.28 30.41
CA ILE A 473 -9.82 14.89 29.93
C ILE A 473 -10.84 14.61 28.82
N ALA A 474 -12.10 15.01 29.00
CA ALA A 474 -13.16 14.81 28.03
C ALA A 474 -12.82 15.47 26.68
N GLU A 475 -12.32 16.71 26.68
CA GLU A 475 -11.87 17.39 25.47
C GLU A 475 -10.68 16.69 24.79
N LYS A 476 -9.72 16.17 25.56
CA LYS A 476 -8.60 15.41 24.98
C LYS A 476 -9.06 14.10 24.36
N ARG A 477 -9.98 13.38 25.00
CA ARG A 477 -10.64 12.19 24.43
C ARG A 477 -11.42 12.54 23.18
N MET A 478 -12.12 13.67 23.16
CA MET A 478 -12.85 14.15 21.99
C MET A 478 -11.91 14.35 20.80
N ARG A 479 -10.73 14.95 21.00
CA ARG A 479 -9.74 15.10 19.93
C ARG A 479 -9.23 13.77 19.37
N LEU A 480 -9.10 12.73 20.21
CA LEU A 480 -8.76 11.37 19.75
C LEU A 480 -9.89 10.79 18.89
N MET A 481 -11.13 10.98 19.34
CA MET A 481 -12.33 10.49 18.67
C MET A 481 -12.56 11.17 17.31
N GLU A 482 -12.45 12.49 17.23
CA GLU A 482 -12.55 13.24 15.98
C GLU A 482 -11.43 12.86 14.99
N LEU A 483 -10.21 12.65 15.50
CA LEU A 483 -9.10 12.17 14.68
C LEU A 483 -9.42 10.79 14.10
N TRP A 484 -9.85 9.85 14.95
CA TRP A 484 -10.30 8.53 14.50
C TRP A 484 -11.38 8.65 13.42
N GLN A 485 -12.42 9.43 13.69
CA GLN A 485 -13.54 9.63 12.78
C GLN A 485 -13.08 10.16 11.41
N MET A 486 -12.16 11.11 11.39
CA MET A 486 -11.69 11.77 10.17
C MET A 486 -10.63 10.97 9.39
N THR A 487 -9.97 9.98 10.00
CA THR A 487 -8.92 9.17 9.35
C THR A 487 -9.29 7.72 9.08
N MET A 488 -10.46 7.25 9.53
CA MET A 488 -11.03 5.95 9.12
C MET A 488 -11.67 5.99 7.72
N PRO A 489 -11.71 4.85 7.00
CA PRO A 489 -12.60 4.66 5.85
C PRO A 489 -14.08 4.84 6.22
N GLY A 490 -14.90 5.32 5.29
CA GLY A 490 -16.29 5.73 5.53
C GLY A 490 -16.46 7.24 5.53
N ALA A 491 -17.71 7.71 5.45
CA ALA A 491 -18.09 9.11 5.47
C ALA A 491 -18.23 9.62 6.93
N PRO A 492 -17.33 10.48 7.45
CA PRO A 492 -17.44 11.04 8.79
C PRO A 492 -18.73 11.84 8.94
N CYS A 493 -19.47 11.62 10.03
CA CYS A 493 -20.72 12.33 10.33
C CYS A 493 -20.60 13.15 11.61
N ILE A 494 -20.52 14.48 11.47
CA ILE A 494 -20.49 15.42 12.60
C ILE A 494 -21.94 15.72 12.99
N TYR A 495 -22.32 15.43 14.24
CA TYR A 495 -23.62 15.87 14.76
C TYR A 495 -23.51 17.30 15.27
N TYR A 496 -24.39 18.19 14.80
CA TYR A 496 -24.23 19.64 15.03
C TYR A 496 -23.93 19.97 16.50
N GLY A 497 -22.85 20.70 16.76
CA GLY A 497 -22.45 21.07 18.11
C GLY A 497 -21.35 20.19 18.70
N ASP A 498 -21.12 18.98 18.18
CA ASP A 498 -20.03 18.11 18.64
C ASP A 498 -18.66 18.79 18.41
N GLU A 499 -18.48 19.47 17.28
CA GLU A 499 -17.24 20.16 16.91
C GLU A 499 -16.93 21.40 17.78
N VAL A 500 -17.91 21.86 18.55
CA VAL A 500 -17.79 22.97 19.50
C VAL A 500 -18.03 22.53 20.95
N GLY A 501 -18.12 21.23 21.21
CA GLY A 501 -18.18 20.66 22.55
C GLY A 501 -19.54 20.76 23.25
N VAL A 502 -20.65 20.68 22.53
CA VAL A 502 -21.99 20.63 23.15
C VAL A 502 -22.17 19.36 23.97
N THR A 503 -22.62 19.51 25.21
CA THR A 503 -22.99 18.40 26.12
C THR A 503 -24.50 18.18 26.15
N GLY A 504 -24.92 16.96 26.53
CA GLY A 504 -26.32 16.58 26.56
C GLY A 504 -26.49 15.10 26.89
N LYS A 505 -27.41 14.79 27.82
CA LYS A 505 -27.80 13.42 28.18
C LYS A 505 -28.77 12.85 27.13
N LYS A 506 -29.66 11.94 27.51
CA LYS A 506 -30.66 11.33 26.61
C LYS A 506 -31.68 12.36 26.11
N ASP A 507 -32.38 12.01 25.03
CA ASP A 507 -33.49 12.78 24.47
C ASP A 507 -34.47 13.25 25.58
N PRO A 508 -34.78 14.56 25.65
CA PRO A 508 -34.45 15.63 24.70
C PRO A 508 -33.12 16.37 24.90
N ASP A 509 -32.38 16.06 25.96
CA ASP A 509 -31.18 16.82 26.33
C ASP A 509 -30.01 16.64 25.35
N ASN A 510 -30.00 15.63 24.47
CA ASN A 510 -29.05 15.51 23.36
C ASN A 510 -29.35 16.48 22.21
N ARG A 511 -30.54 17.10 22.17
CA ARG A 511 -31.01 18.02 21.11
C ARG A 511 -30.94 19.49 21.55
N ARG A 512 -29.92 19.87 22.34
CA ARG A 512 -29.68 21.28 22.70
C ARG A 512 -29.37 22.13 21.48
N THR A 513 -29.67 23.42 21.58
CA THR A 513 -29.36 24.39 20.54
C THR A 513 -27.86 24.54 20.30
N TYR A 514 -27.51 24.95 19.08
CA TYR A 514 -26.13 25.27 18.74
C TYR A 514 -25.67 26.56 19.46
N PRO A 515 -24.51 26.58 20.13
CA PRO A 515 -24.07 27.69 20.98
C PRO A 515 -23.39 28.82 20.18
N TRP A 516 -24.11 29.44 19.23
CA TRP A 516 -23.55 30.49 18.36
C TRP A 516 -22.98 31.66 19.16
N GLY A 517 -21.70 31.98 18.93
CA GLY A 517 -20.97 33.04 19.66
C GLY A 517 -20.36 32.60 21.00
N HIS A 518 -20.61 31.36 21.42
CA HIS A 518 -20.12 30.73 22.64
C HIS A 518 -19.43 29.39 22.35
N GLU A 519 -18.92 29.21 21.14
CA GLU A 519 -18.28 27.98 20.69
C GLU A 519 -16.96 27.70 21.43
N ASN A 520 -16.65 26.42 21.70
CA ASN A 520 -15.28 26.03 22.05
C ASN A 520 -14.37 26.17 20.82
N THR A 521 -13.68 27.31 20.72
CA THR A 521 -12.83 27.62 19.56
C THR A 521 -11.65 26.66 19.40
N GLU A 522 -11.16 26.03 20.49
CA GLU A 522 -10.02 25.11 20.38
C GLU A 522 -10.42 23.79 19.73
N LEU A 523 -11.59 23.25 20.08
CA LEU A 523 -12.18 22.08 19.42
C LEU A 523 -12.52 22.42 17.97
N LEU A 524 -13.18 23.55 17.71
CA LEU A 524 -13.54 23.97 16.36
C LEU A 524 -12.32 24.04 15.42
N GLU A 525 -11.23 24.68 15.87
CA GLU A 525 -9.99 24.76 15.08
C GLU A 525 -9.27 23.42 14.95
N TRP A 526 -9.45 22.51 15.91
CA TRP A 526 -8.99 21.13 15.77
C TRP A 526 -9.79 20.37 14.70
N THR A 527 -11.12 20.41 14.74
CA THR A 527 -12.00 19.80 13.74
C THR A 527 -11.72 20.35 12.35
N LYS A 528 -11.61 21.68 12.19
CA LYS A 528 -11.25 22.33 10.91
C LYS A 528 -9.92 21.84 10.34
N ARG A 529 -8.90 21.65 11.18
CA ARG A 529 -7.60 21.13 10.73
C ARG A 529 -7.71 19.69 10.22
N LEU A 530 -8.48 18.84 10.90
CA LEU A 530 -8.72 17.46 10.51
C LEU A 530 -9.53 17.34 9.22
N THR A 531 -10.64 18.07 9.12
CA THR A 531 -11.48 18.08 7.91
C THR A 531 -10.71 18.64 6.71
N ALA A 532 -9.94 19.73 6.89
CA ALA A 532 -9.08 20.28 5.84
C ALA A 532 -7.96 19.30 5.43
N LEU A 533 -7.42 18.51 6.36
CA LEU A 533 -6.44 17.47 6.06
C LEU A 533 -7.09 16.33 5.28
N ARG A 534 -8.24 15.82 5.71
CA ARG A 534 -8.98 14.79 4.98
C ARG A 534 -9.31 15.25 3.57
N ARG A 535 -9.90 16.45 3.39
CA ARG A 535 -10.32 16.99 2.09
C ARG A 535 -9.18 17.12 1.08
N ARG A 536 -7.99 17.52 1.52
CA ARG A 536 -6.85 17.71 0.62
C ARG A 536 -6.10 16.43 0.30
N THR A 537 -6.44 15.31 0.94
CA THR A 537 -5.66 14.07 0.92
C THR A 537 -6.54 12.86 0.56
N ASP A 538 -6.34 12.36 -0.65
CA ASP A 538 -7.13 11.25 -1.20
C ASP A 538 -6.90 9.96 -0.40
N ALA A 539 -5.67 9.74 0.10
CA ALA A 539 -5.34 8.58 0.92
C ALA A 539 -6.15 8.44 2.21
N LEU A 540 -6.58 9.56 2.83
CA LEU A 540 -7.44 9.53 4.01
C LEU A 540 -8.91 9.27 3.68
N GLN A 541 -9.30 9.38 2.42
CA GLN A 541 -10.67 9.14 1.95
C GLN A 541 -10.79 7.71 1.42
N THR A 542 -10.13 7.41 0.31
CA THR A 542 -10.24 6.12 -0.42
C THR A 542 -8.93 5.33 -0.46
N GLY A 543 -7.90 5.74 0.28
CA GLY A 543 -6.66 4.97 0.39
C GLY A 543 -6.80 3.72 1.25
N ARG A 544 -5.96 2.71 0.97
CA ARG A 544 -5.91 1.43 1.69
C ARG A 544 -5.81 1.66 3.19
N PHE A 545 -6.57 0.90 3.97
CA PHE A 545 -6.47 0.86 5.43
C PHE A 545 -5.61 -0.34 5.82
N ILE A 546 -4.54 -0.10 6.58
CA ILE A 546 -3.57 -1.13 6.93
C ILE A 546 -3.37 -1.11 8.45
N PHE A 547 -3.67 -2.22 9.09
CA PHE A 547 -3.47 -2.39 10.53
C PHE A 547 -1.98 -2.56 10.86
N LEU A 548 -1.46 -1.77 11.82
CA LEU A 548 -0.03 -1.79 12.18
C LEU A 548 0.24 -2.25 13.61
N TYR A 549 -0.54 -1.77 14.58
CA TYR A 549 -0.30 -2.07 15.98
C TYR A 549 -1.57 -1.90 16.81
N ALA A 550 -1.85 -2.86 17.69
CA ALA A 550 -2.88 -2.70 18.70
C ALA A 550 -2.53 -3.55 19.94
N ASP A 551 -2.02 -2.89 20.98
CA ASP A 551 -1.75 -3.53 22.25
C ASP A 551 -1.91 -2.53 23.42
N GLY A 552 -2.50 -3.02 24.52
CA GLY A 552 -2.80 -2.22 25.71
C GLY A 552 -3.60 -0.95 25.42
N ASP A 553 -2.94 0.21 25.53
CA ASP A 553 -3.55 1.55 25.37
C ASP A 553 -3.22 2.21 24.02
N VAL A 554 -2.54 1.52 23.10
CA VAL A 554 -2.04 2.13 21.88
C VAL A 554 -2.58 1.41 20.64
N PHE A 555 -3.11 2.21 19.71
CA PHE A 555 -3.57 1.76 18.41
C PHE A 555 -2.88 2.55 17.30
N ALA A 556 -2.45 1.87 16.25
CA ALA A 556 -1.88 2.48 15.06
C ALA A 556 -2.25 1.73 13.77
N TYR A 557 -2.44 2.51 12.71
CA TYR A 557 -2.77 2.05 11.37
C TYR A 557 -2.20 3.00 10.31
N ALA A 558 -2.18 2.57 9.06
CA ALA A 558 -1.79 3.40 7.93
C ALA A 558 -2.92 3.60 6.92
N ARG A 559 -2.87 4.73 6.22
CA ARG A 559 -3.69 5.10 5.07
C ARG A 559 -2.80 5.37 3.88
N VAL A 560 -2.96 4.59 2.80
CA VAL A 560 -1.98 4.58 1.69
C VAL A 560 -2.66 4.58 0.31
N ILE A 561 -2.24 5.52 -0.53
CA ILE A 561 -2.41 5.46 -1.99
C ILE A 561 -1.02 5.44 -2.62
N GLU A 562 -0.82 4.50 -3.54
CA GLU A 562 0.43 4.33 -4.28
C GLU A 562 0.14 3.90 -5.71
N GLY A 563 0.80 4.55 -6.67
CA GLY A 563 0.66 4.24 -8.08
C GLY A 563 -0.50 4.99 -8.75
N GLY A 564 -0.93 6.10 -8.15
CA GLY A 564 -1.93 7.00 -8.71
C GLY A 564 -3.36 6.45 -8.69
N ARG A 565 -3.62 5.37 -7.95
CA ARG A 565 -4.94 4.74 -7.87
C ARG A 565 -5.35 4.38 -6.46
N ASP A 566 -6.62 4.63 -6.14
CA ASP A 566 -7.21 4.25 -4.88
C ASP A 566 -7.62 2.77 -4.84
N VAL A 567 -8.30 2.37 -3.77
CA VAL A 567 -8.70 0.98 -3.56
C VAL A 567 -9.80 0.48 -4.51
N PHE A 568 -10.48 1.39 -5.22
CA PHE A 568 -11.48 1.09 -6.25
C PHE A 568 -10.88 1.14 -7.66
N GLY A 569 -9.56 1.36 -7.76
CA GLY A 569 -8.84 1.48 -9.01
C GLY A 569 -9.06 2.83 -9.71
N ARG A 570 -9.62 3.84 -9.04
CA ARG A 570 -9.85 5.19 -9.60
C ARG A 570 -8.61 6.05 -9.45
N GLU A 571 -8.44 7.04 -10.32
CA GLU A 571 -7.29 7.95 -10.24
C GLU A 571 -7.32 8.75 -8.93
N ALA A 572 -6.22 8.71 -8.19
CA ALA A 572 -6.09 9.40 -6.91
C ALA A 572 -4.64 9.77 -6.66
N ARG A 573 -4.40 10.82 -5.87
CA ARG A 573 -3.06 11.27 -5.53
C ARG A 573 -2.42 10.34 -4.52
N ASP A 574 -1.17 9.96 -4.81
CA ASP A 574 -0.33 9.21 -3.89
C ASP A 574 -0.21 9.93 -2.54
N GLY A 575 -0.17 9.13 -1.46
CA GLY A 575 -0.02 9.64 -0.12
C GLY A 575 0.11 8.53 0.89
N PHE A 576 1.06 8.71 1.82
CA PHE A 576 1.37 7.77 2.88
C PHE A 576 1.21 8.40 4.26
N PHE A 577 0.29 7.87 5.07
CA PHE A 577 0.01 8.35 6.42
C PHE A 577 0.00 7.21 7.42
N ILE A 578 0.65 7.40 8.56
CA ILE A 578 0.54 6.55 9.76
C ILE A 578 -0.18 7.34 10.85
N ILE A 579 -1.25 6.76 11.36
CA ILE A 579 -2.03 7.30 12.46
C ILE A 579 -1.70 6.45 13.68
N ALA A 580 -1.37 7.09 14.81
CA ALA A 580 -1.15 6.39 16.07
C ALA A 580 -1.73 7.20 17.22
N MET A 581 -2.35 6.53 18.19
CA MET A 581 -2.99 7.17 19.34
C MET A 581 -2.77 6.40 20.64
N ASN A 582 -2.56 7.13 21.73
CA ASN A 582 -2.46 6.62 23.09
C ASN A 582 -3.69 7.09 23.89
N ARG A 583 -4.53 6.14 24.31
CA ARG A 583 -5.72 6.42 25.13
C ARG A 583 -5.43 6.56 26.62
N ASN A 584 -4.23 6.20 27.07
CA ASN A 584 -3.90 6.24 28.49
C ASN A 584 -3.99 7.68 29.01
N THR A 585 -4.57 7.88 30.19
CA THR A 585 -4.80 9.21 30.79
C THR A 585 -3.58 9.79 31.48
N THR A 586 -2.60 8.96 31.87
CA THR A 586 -1.45 9.37 32.70
C THR A 586 -0.10 8.90 32.18
N ALA A 587 -0.04 7.73 31.54
CA ALA A 587 1.20 7.10 31.11
C ALA A 587 1.57 7.47 29.66
N LEU A 588 2.81 7.90 29.49
CA LEU A 588 3.47 7.94 28.20
C LEU A 588 3.76 6.51 27.74
N ARG A 589 3.52 6.23 26.46
CA ARG A 589 3.72 4.90 25.86
C ARG A 589 4.75 4.99 24.76
N THR A 590 5.79 4.16 24.86
CA THR A 590 6.74 3.94 23.76
C THR A 590 6.44 2.60 23.13
N ILE A 591 6.13 2.61 21.84
CA ILE A 591 5.89 1.41 21.05
C ILE A 591 6.93 1.31 19.95
N SER A 592 7.27 0.08 19.58
CA SER A 592 8.10 -0.22 18.43
C SER A 592 7.32 -1.17 17.53
N MET A 593 6.96 -0.70 16.34
CA MET A 593 6.22 -1.50 15.36
C MET A 593 7.11 -1.82 14.17
N TYR A 594 7.10 -3.07 13.74
CA TYR A 594 7.71 -3.47 12.47
C TYR A 594 6.68 -3.30 11.37
N THR A 595 6.92 -2.37 10.45
CA THR A 595 5.95 -2.03 9.41
C THR A 595 6.03 -2.93 8.19
N LYS A 596 6.84 -4.02 8.23
CA LYS A 596 7.05 -4.97 7.12
C LYS A 596 7.32 -4.26 5.78
N GLY A 597 8.18 -3.26 5.80
CA GLY A 597 8.54 -2.45 4.64
C GLY A 597 7.55 -1.37 4.21
N LEU A 598 6.48 -1.13 4.97
CA LEU A 598 5.54 -0.07 4.63
C LEU A 598 6.09 1.34 4.87
N ALA A 599 6.83 1.54 5.96
CA ALA A 599 7.34 2.84 6.39
C ALA A 599 8.87 2.86 6.36
N TYR A 600 9.41 3.90 5.72
CA TYR A 600 10.84 4.11 5.54
C TYR A 600 11.20 5.60 5.62
N GLY A 601 12.48 5.89 5.89
CA GLY A 601 13.02 7.24 6.02
C GLY A 601 12.41 8.06 7.16
N ARG A 602 12.14 9.33 6.88
CA ARG A 602 11.61 10.31 7.83
C ARG A 602 10.11 10.54 7.63
N LEU A 603 9.36 10.51 8.72
CA LEU A 603 7.95 10.82 8.75
C LEU A 603 7.71 12.13 9.52
N THR A 604 6.96 13.05 8.92
CA THR A 604 6.64 14.37 9.51
C THR A 604 5.21 14.42 10.01
N ASN A 605 4.96 15.10 11.13
CA ASN A 605 3.59 15.22 11.63
C ASN A 605 2.76 16.18 10.75
N ALA A 606 1.67 15.69 10.15
CA ALA A 606 0.81 16.41 9.21
C ALA A 606 -0.05 17.50 9.87
N LEU A 607 -0.31 17.40 11.19
CA LEU A 607 -1.07 18.39 11.95
C LEU A 607 -0.17 19.41 12.65
N THR A 608 1.05 18.99 13.05
CA THR A 608 2.04 19.84 13.72
C THR A 608 3.42 19.67 13.05
N PRO A 609 3.67 20.31 11.89
CA PRO A 609 4.92 20.13 11.14
C PRO A 609 6.19 20.56 11.88
N ARG A 610 6.06 21.33 12.97
CA ARG A 610 7.18 21.74 13.84
C ARG A 610 7.70 20.60 14.74
N MET A 611 6.99 19.49 14.87
CA MET A 611 7.49 18.32 15.60
C MET A 611 8.69 17.71 14.87
N VAL A 612 9.67 17.23 15.65
CA VAL A 612 10.84 16.53 15.10
C VAL A 612 10.36 15.32 14.30
N PRO A 613 10.82 15.14 13.05
CA PRO A 613 10.46 13.98 12.23
C PRO A 613 10.83 12.67 12.93
N VAL A 614 9.96 11.68 12.81
CA VAL A 614 10.25 10.33 13.30
C VAL A 614 11.02 9.57 12.22
N GLN A 615 12.14 8.96 12.60
CA GLN A 615 12.94 8.12 11.72
C GLN A 615 12.47 6.66 11.82
N THR A 616 12.36 5.98 10.69
CA THR A 616 12.27 4.51 10.64
C THR A 616 13.64 3.92 10.36
N ILE A 617 14.00 2.87 11.08
CA ILE A 617 15.26 2.12 10.87
C ILE A 617 14.86 0.68 10.59
N ASN A 618 15.35 0.09 9.50
CA ASN A 618 15.06 -1.29 9.13
C ASN A 618 13.54 -1.62 9.13
N SER A 619 12.73 -0.76 8.52
CA SER A 619 11.25 -0.84 8.54
C SER A 619 10.61 -0.87 9.95
N ARG A 620 11.37 -0.51 10.99
CA ARG A 620 10.92 -0.41 12.37
C ARG A 620 10.68 1.05 12.71
N LEU A 621 9.49 1.34 13.20
CA LEU A 621 9.07 2.67 13.64
C LEU A 621 8.92 2.65 15.16
N THR A 622 9.75 3.41 15.86
CA THR A 622 9.63 3.63 17.29
C THR A 622 8.92 4.95 17.55
N LEU A 623 7.79 4.89 18.26
CA LEU A 623 6.98 6.06 18.59
C LEU A 623 6.82 6.18 20.09
N THR A 624 7.01 7.40 20.59
CA THR A 624 6.70 7.76 21.96
C THR A 624 5.51 8.71 21.97
N LEU A 625 4.39 8.26 22.54
CA LEU A 625 3.11 8.95 22.54
C LEU A 625 2.76 9.40 23.97
N PRO A 626 2.61 10.72 24.21
CA PRO A 626 2.12 11.21 25.51
C PRO A 626 0.69 10.73 25.81
N PRO A 627 0.24 10.84 27.08
CA PRO A 627 -1.12 10.51 27.47
C PRO A 627 -2.17 11.29 26.69
N LEU A 628 -3.26 10.64 26.28
CA LEU A 628 -4.36 11.20 25.49
C LEU A 628 -3.88 12.02 24.28
N ARG A 629 -2.88 11.50 23.55
CA ARG A 629 -2.35 12.11 22.33
C ARG A 629 -2.40 11.16 21.15
N ALA A 630 -2.56 11.77 19.98
CA ALA A 630 -2.46 11.11 18.70
C ALA A 630 -1.55 11.89 17.76
N VAL A 631 -1.00 11.20 16.77
CA VAL A 631 -0.17 11.75 15.72
C VAL A 631 -0.67 11.25 14.36
N ILE A 632 -0.54 12.12 13.34
CA ILE A 632 -0.69 11.74 11.94
C ILE A 632 0.67 12.00 11.30
N LEU A 633 1.40 10.94 11.00
CA LEU A 633 2.74 11.00 10.41
C LEU A 633 2.63 10.78 8.91
N GLN A 634 3.11 11.74 8.13
CA GLN A 634 3.15 11.69 6.69
C GLN A 634 4.56 11.28 6.22
N GLY A 635 4.64 10.33 5.30
CA GLY A 635 5.89 10.02 4.59
C GLY A 635 6.07 10.87 3.34
N ALA A 636 7.33 11.09 2.95
CA ALA A 636 7.65 11.75 1.69
C ALA A 636 7.24 10.88 0.49
N GLU A 637 6.96 11.53 -0.64
CA GLU A 637 6.87 10.87 -1.95
C GLU A 637 8.10 11.25 -2.78
N ALA A 638 8.49 10.39 -3.72
CA ALA A 638 9.64 10.66 -4.60
C ALA A 638 9.35 11.89 -5.46
N GLN A 639 10.25 12.86 -5.46
CA GLN A 639 10.06 14.12 -6.18
C GLN A 639 10.24 13.96 -7.70
N GLN A 640 11.16 13.08 -8.11
CA GLN A 640 11.43 12.76 -9.50
C GLN A 640 11.59 11.26 -9.60
N LYS A 641 10.65 10.57 -10.27
CA LYS A 641 10.80 9.14 -10.55
C LYS A 641 11.47 8.97 -11.91
N ARG A 642 12.17 7.86 -12.07
CA ARG A 642 12.80 7.42 -13.31
C ARG A 642 12.73 5.91 -13.50
N ALA A 643 13.02 5.45 -14.71
CA ALA A 643 13.08 4.03 -15.06
C ALA A 643 14.31 3.69 -15.90
N GLY A 644 14.77 2.46 -15.78
CA GLY A 644 15.92 1.95 -16.52
C GLY A 644 15.91 0.45 -16.78
N VAL A 645 16.94 0.03 -17.50
CA VAL A 645 17.14 -1.37 -17.88
C VAL A 645 18.52 -1.84 -17.40
N LEU A 646 18.55 -3.03 -16.80
CA LEU A 646 19.78 -3.76 -16.49
C LEU A 646 20.15 -4.63 -17.69
N LEU A 647 21.27 -4.29 -18.34
CA LEU A 647 21.83 -5.06 -19.45
C LEU A 647 23.35 -4.85 -19.51
N HIS A 648 24.14 -5.91 -19.28
CA HIS A 648 25.59 -5.78 -19.43
C HIS A 648 25.99 -5.72 -20.92
N PRO A 649 27.00 -4.92 -21.33
CA PRO A 649 27.36 -4.79 -22.74
C PRO A 649 27.79 -6.10 -23.42
N THR A 650 28.28 -7.10 -22.68
CA THR A 650 28.60 -8.43 -23.24
C THR A 650 27.37 -9.14 -23.81
N SER A 651 26.18 -8.81 -23.31
CA SER A 651 24.92 -9.38 -23.74
C SER A 651 24.33 -8.71 -24.98
N LEU A 652 24.96 -7.65 -25.51
CA LEU A 652 24.51 -7.02 -26.74
C LEU A 652 24.80 -7.91 -27.96
N PRO A 653 23.93 -7.90 -29.00
CA PRO A 653 24.18 -8.64 -30.22
C PRO A 653 25.50 -8.21 -30.87
N SER A 654 26.30 -9.18 -31.29
CA SER A 654 27.60 -8.93 -31.91
C SER A 654 27.98 -10.02 -32.90
N ALA A 655 28.64 -9.63 -33.98
CA ALA A 655 29.17 -10.56 -34.98
C ALA A 655 30.43 -11.31 -34.50
N TYR A 656 30.89 -11.03 -33.27
CA TYR A 656 32.21 -11.42 -32.76
C TYR A 656 32.15 -12.35 -31.55
N GLY A 657 31.05 -13.08 -31.37
CA GLY A 657 30.85 -14.04 -30.28
C GLY A 657 30.57 -13.42 -28.90
N CYS A 658 30.85 -12.13 -28.70
CA CYS A 658 30.50 -11.39 -27.48
C CYS A 658 30.13 -9.95 -27.80
N GLY A 659 29.19 -9.38 -27.02
CA GLY A 659 28.80 -7.99 -27.14
C GLY A 659 29.97 -7.03 -26.97
N ASP A 660 29.94 -5.91 -27.69
CA ASP A 660 31.01 -4.91 -27.71
C ASP A 660 30.47 -3.47 -27.67
N LEU A 661 31.35 -2.49 -27.59
CA LEU A 661 31.04 -1.06 -27.56
C LEU A 661 30.83 -0.48 -28.98
N GLY A 662 30.22 -1.27 -29.86
CA GLY A 662 29.93 -0.93 -31.25
C GLY A 662 28.48 -0.49 -31.47
N GLY A 663 28.01 -0.60 -32.72
CA GLY A 663 26.70 -0.10 -33.13
C GLY A 663 25.50 -0.65 -32.34
N ALA A 664 25.60 -1.83 -31.74
CA ALA A 664 24.53 -2.40 -30.91
C ALA A 664 24.30 -1.60 -29.62
N ALA A 665 25.36 -1.06 -29.01
CA ALA A 665 25.26 -0.23 -27.81
C ALA A 665 24.56 1.10 -28.10
N TYR A 666 24.88 1.75 -29.23
CA TYR A 666 24.18 2.97 -29.68
C TYR A 666 22.69 2.71 -29.95
N ARG A 667 22.36 1.61 -30.66
CA ARG A 667 20.96 1.22 -30.89
C ARG A 667 20.21 0.90 -29.59
N PHE A 668 20.89 0.36 -28.59
CA PHE A 668 20.29 0.13 -27.29
C PHE A 668 19.96 1.45 -26.58
N ILE A 669 20.84 2.44 -26.64
CA ILE A 669 20.57 3.79 -26.13
C ILE A 669 19.37 4.42 -26.88
N ASP A 670 19.30 4.28 -28.21
CA ASP A 670 18.15 4.75 -28.99
C ASP A 670 16.84 4.06 -28.56
N PHE A 671 16.91 2.75 -28.27
CA PHE A 671 15.79 1.99 -27.72
C PHE A 671 15.37 2.54 -26.34
N LEU A 672 16.31 2.78 -25.42
CA LEU A 672 16.03 3.33 -24.10
C LEU A 672 15.34 4.70 -24.20
N LYS A 673 15.87 5.61 -25.02
CA LYS A 673 15.27 6.92 -25.29
C LYS A 673 13.85 6.78 -25.83
N THR A 674 13.66 5.91 -26.82
CA THR A 674 12.33 5.65 -27.41
C THR A 674 11.36 5.07 -26.38
N ALA A 675 11.87 4.22 -25.49
CA ALA A 675 11.14 3.59 -24.40
C ALA A 675 10.89 4.52 -23.19
N GLY A 676 11.35 5.77 -23.23
CA GLY A 676 11.27 6.71 -22.10
C GLY A 676 12.09 6.27 -20.88
N GLN A 677 13.08 5.39 -21.08
CA GLN A 677 13.99 4.95 -20.03
C GLN A 677 15.16 5.93 -19.97
N SER A 678 15.45 6.45 -18.77
CA SER A 678 16.53 7.41 -18.56
C SER A 678 17.73 6.80 -17.85
N VAL A 679 17.74 5.49 -17.61
CA VAL A 679 18.79 4.77 -16.88
C VAL A 679 19.22 3.51 -17.64
N TRP A 680 20.53 3.32 -17.79
CA TRP A 680 21.13 2.06 -18.19
C TRP A 680 22.04 1.57 -17.06
N GLN A 681 21.66 0.47 -16.42
CA GLN A 681 22.51 -0.18 -15.43
C GLN A 681 23.35 -1.29 -16.06
N ILE A 682 24.62 -1.32 -15.66
CA ILE A 682 25.61 -2.31 -16.10
C ILE A 682 26.27 -2.97 -14.90
N LEU A 683 26.74 -4.19 -15.10
CA LEU A 683 27.68 -4.87 -14.20
C LEU A 683 29.09 -4.27 -14.34
N PRO A 684 30.04 -4.63 -13.46
CA PRO A 684 31.41 -4.11 -13.54
C PRO A 684 32.02 -4.30 -14.92
N LEU A 685 32.66 -3.26 -15.46
CA LEU A 685 33.29 -3.30 -16.79
C LEU A 685 34.73 -3.85 -16.74
N THR A 686 35.13 -4.43 -15.62
CA THR A 686 36.50 -4.88 -15.38
C THR A 686 36.82 -6.19 -16.11
N PRO A 687 38.09 -6.45 -16.48
CA PRO A 687 38.50 -7.66 -17.18
C PRO A 687 38.37 -8.89 -16.25
N PRO A 688 37.48 -9.84 -16.56
CA PRO A 688 37.26 -11.01 -15.71
C PRO A 688 38.47 -11.95 -15.72
N LEU A 689 38.64 -12.70 -14.63
CA LEU A 689 39.56 -13.85 -14.53
C LEU A 689 38.79 -15.14 -14.88
N ASP A 690 39.13 -16.25 -14.23
CA ASP A 690 38.48 -17.55 -14.41
C ASP A 690 36.96 -17.47 -14.15
N GLY A 691 36.19 -18.18 -14.97
CA GLY A 691 34.72 -18.23 -14.88
C GLY A 691 34.00 -17.01 -15.48
N ASP A 692 34.73 -16.09 -16.13
CA ASP A 692 34.20 -14.91 -16.84
C ASP A 692 33.36 -13.94 -15.99
N SER A 693 33.51 -14.00 -14.66
CA SER A 693 32.74 -13.19 -13.73
C SER A 693 33.21 -11.72 -13.70
N PRO A 694 32.31 -10.74 -13.95
CA PRO A 694 32.64 -9.32 -13.77
C PRO A 694 33.05 -8.95 -12.34
N TYR A 695 32.67 -9.76 -11.34
CA TYR A 695 32.96 -9.54 -9.92
C TYR A 695 34.29 -10.17 -9.47
N PHE A 696 34.94 -10.93 -10.35
CA PHE A 696 36.23 -11.54 -10.09
C PHE A 696 37.21 -11.16 -11.20
N SER A 697 37.89 -10.03 -11.03
CA SER A 697 38.65 -9.36 -12.08
C SER A 697 40.14 -9.21 -11.78
N SER A 698 40.93 -9.12 -12.84
CA SER A 698 42.39 -8.91 -12.76
C SER A 698 42.78 -7.48 -12.37
N SER A 699 41.82 -6.55 -12.36
CA SER A 699 42.00 -5.20 -11.83
C SER A 699 40.66 -4.55 -11.48
N ALA A 700 40.64 -3.74 -10.42
CA ALA A 700 39.53 -2.88 -10.04
C ALA A 700 39.36 -1.63 -10.93
N PHE A 701 40.36 -1.29 -11.77
CA PHE A 701 40.40 -0.08 -12.58
C PHE A 701 40.39 -0.37 -14.09
N ALA A 702 41.03 -1.45 -14.54
CA ALA A 702 41.10 -1.73 -15.98
C ALA A 702 39.71 -2.02 -16.57
N GLY A 703 39.51 -1.65 -17.83
CA GLY A 703 38.36 -2.04 -18.63
C GLY A 703 38.57 -3.35 -19.37
N ASN A 704 37.49 -4.09 -19.56
CA ASN A 704 37.47 -5.38 -20.25
C ASN A 704 37.75 -5.21 -21.75
N GLU A 705 38.94 -5.62 -22.20
CA GLU A 705 39.35 -5.54 -23.60
C GLU A 705 38.45 -6.35 -24.55
N ARG A 706 37.68 -7.32 -24.05
CA ARG A 706 36.69 -8.06 -24.85
C ARG A 706 35.58 -7.15 -25.38
N LEU A 707 35.31 -6.02 -24.72
CA LEU A 707 34.28 -5.06 -25.13
C LEU A 707 34.73 -4.11 -26.26
N ILE A 708 36.00 -4.10 -26.65
CA ILE A 708 36.50 -3.19 -27.70
C ILE A 708 35.87 -3.53 -29.06
N SER A 709 35.15 -2.61 -29.70
CA SER A 709 34.58 -2.85 -31.02
C SER A 709 35.60 -2.66 -32.14
N LEU A 710 35.75 -3.68 -32.99
CA LEU A 710 36.63 -3.59 -34.17
C LEU A 710 35.99 -2.80 -35.31
N ASP A 711 34.66 -2.75 -35.39
CA ASP A 711 33.94 -1.89 -36.33
C ASP A 711 34.25 -0.41 -36.05
N VAL A 712 34.23 0.00 -34.77
CA VAL A 712 34.58 1.38 -34.39
C VAL A 712 36.06 1.69 -34.69
N LEU A 713 36.96 0.73 -34.53
CA LEU A 713 38.37 0.90 -34.91
C LEU A 713 38.54 1.06 -36.44
N HIS A 714 37.68 0.41 -37.23
CA HIS A 714 37.64 0.63 -38.67
C HIS A 714 37.11 2.03 -39.01
N ASP A 715 36.05 2.48 -38.33
CA ASP A 715 35.48 3.83 -38.53
C ASP A 715 36.48 4.94 -38.16
N TRP A 716 37.34 4.72 -37.16
CA TRP A 716 38.45 5.61 -36.83
C TRP A 716 39.61 5.57 -37.85
N GLY A 717 39.56 4.65 -38.82
CA GLY A 717 40.62 4.42 -39.80
C GLY A 717 41.82 3.66 -39.26
N TRP A 718 41.72 3.04 -38.08
CA TRP A 718 42.83 2.32 -37.41
C TRP A 718 42.90 0.86 -37.87
N LEU A 719 41.76 0.28 -38.26
CA LEU A 719 41.67 -1.06 -38.84
C LEU A 719 41.25 -0.99 -40.31
N SER A 720 41.96 -1.69 -41.19
CA SER A 720 41.59 -1.74 -42.62
C SER A 720 40.33 -2.58 -42.86
N GLY A 721 39.55 -2.24 -43.90
CA GLY A 721 38.34 -2.99 -44.24
C GLY A 721 38.58 -4.45 -44.60
N SER A 722 39.75 -4.78 -45.19
CA SER A 722 40.14 -6.16 -45.46
C SER A 722 40.45 -6.94 -44.17
N ALA A 723 41.14 -6.33 -43.21
CA ALA A 723 41.41 -6.94 -41.90
C ALA A 723 40.11 -7.16 -41.11
N LEU A 724 39.21 -6.18 -41.10
CA LEU A 724 37.89 -6.30 -40.48
C LEU A 724 37.07 -7.46 -41.09
N LYS A 725 37.06 -7.57 -42.43
CA LYS A 725 36.34 -8.64 -43.13
C LYS A 725 36.92 -10.02 -42.80
N HIS A 726 38.24 -10.16 -42.83
CA HIS A 726 38.93 -11.39 -42.48
C HIS A 726 38.57 -11.84 -41.05
N PHE A 727 38.59 -10.91 -40.10
CA PHE A 727 38.20 -11.20 -38.73
C PHE A 727 36.72 -11.61 -38.60
N LYS A 728 35.80 -10.91 -39.27
CA LYS A 728 34.37 -11.28 -39.27
C LYS A 728 34.16 -12.71 -39.80
N GLU A 729 34.92 -13.13 -40.80
CA GLU A 729 34.85 -14.51 -41.33
C GLU A 729 35.37 -15.54 -40.32
N GLN A 730 36.46 -15.24 -39.61
CA GLN A 730 36.99 -16.11 -38.54
C GLN A 730 36.03 -16.20 -37.36
N ALA A 731 35.50 -15.06 -36.89
CA ALA A 731 34.56 -15.03 -35.77
C ALA A 731 33.27 -15.81 -36.07
N ARG A 732 32.78 -15.81 -37.31
CA ARG A 732 31.63 -16.63 -37.74
C ARG A 732 31.89 -18.14 -37.70
N GLN A 733 33.16 -18.56 -37.72
CA GLN A 733 33.55 -19.96 -37.66
C GLN A 733 33.85 -20.43 -36.23
N ALA A 734 34.00 -19.51 -35.27
CA ALA A 734 34.20 -19.83 -33.87
C ALA A 734 32.98 -20.54 -33.29
N ARG A 735 33.22 -21.63 -32.56
CA ARG A 735 32.19 -22.47 -31.93
C ARG A 735 32.00 -22.16 -30.46
N THR A 736 32.99 -21.53 -29.84
CA THR A 736 32.99 -21.13 -28.43
C THR A 736 33.29 -19.66 -28.29
N TRP A 737 32.89 -19.08 -27.16
CA TRP A 737 33.23 -17.71 -26.80
C TRP A 737 34.74 -17.48 -26.77
N GLU A 738 35.49 -18.46 -26.25
CA GLU A 738 36.94 -18.39 -26.13
C GLU A 738 37.62 -18.37 -27.51
N GLU A 739 37.16 -19.20 -28.46
CA GLU A 739 37.67 -19.16 -29.85
C GLU A 739 37.46 -17.78 -30.50
N ALA A 740 36.28 -17.19 -30.33
CA ALA A 740 35.99 -15.85 -30.85
C ALA A 740 36.85 -14.77 -30.19
N TRP A 741 37.07 -14.89 -28.87
CA TRP A 741 37.95 -14.01 -28.11
C TRP A 741 39.40 -14.11 -28.58
N GLN A 742 39.93 -15.31 -28.78
CA GLN A 742 41.32 -15.49 -29.22
C GLN A 742 41.58 -14.85 -30.59
N CYS A 743 40.64 -14.98 -31.52
CA CYS A 743 40.74 -14.27 -32.81
C CYS A 743 40.81 -12.74 -32.59
N LYS A 744 39.99 -12.19 -31.68
CA LYS A 744 39.91 -10.75 -31.42
C LYS A 744 41.18 -10.25 -30.75
N LYS A 745 41.67 -11.01 -29.77
CA LYS A 745 42.93 -10.77 -29.08
C LYS A 745 44.09 -10.69 -30.06
N GLN A 746 44.16 -11.59 -31.04
CA GLN A 746 45.16 -11.54 -32.10
C GLN A 746 45.03 -10.27 -32.97
N ALA A 747 43.82 -9.91 -33.39
CA ALA A 747 43.60 -8.69 -34.18
C ALA A 747 44.03 -7.41 -33.44
N LEU A 748 43.74 -7.33 -32.13
CA LEU A 748 44.17 -6.23 -31.27
C LEU A 748 45.69 -6.22 -31.05
N TRP A 749 46.30 -7.39 -30.93
CA TRP A 749 47.76 -7.54 -30.85
C TRP A 749 48.44 -7.03 -32.13
N ASP A 750 47.99 -7.50 -33.30
CA ASP A 750 48.54 -7.11 -34.61
C ASP A 750 48.38 -5.60 -34.84
N LEU A 751 47.24 -5.03 -34.44
CA LEU A 751 46.98 -3.59 -34.51
C LEU A 751 48.00 -2.80 -33.68
N SER A 752 48.21 -3.19 -32.42
CA SER A 752 49.14 -2.49 -31.51
C SER A 752 50.61 -2.57 -31.94
N HIS A 753 50.99 -3.58 -32.72
CA HIS A 753 52.34 -3.80 -33.24
C HIS A 753 52.52 -3.31 -34.69
N ASN A 754 51.49 -2.70 -35.28
CA ASN A 754 51.56 -2.17 -36.63
C ASN A 754 52.34 -0.84 -36.65
N ALA A 755 53.58 -0.88 -37.12
CA ALA A 755 54.44 0.29 -37.25
C ALA A 755 53.90 1.39 -38.20
N ARG A 756 52.86 1.10 -39.00
CA ARG A 756 52.19 2.07 -39.88
C ARG A 756 50.91 2.66 -39.27
N LEU A 757 50.54 2.25 -38.06
CA LEU A 757 49.35 2.76 -37.38
C LEU A 757 49.56 4.24 -37.02
N VAL A 758 48.63 5.09 -37.48
CA VAL A 758 48.62 6.52 -37.15
C VAL A 758 47.48 6.80 -36.20
N ILE A 759 47.81 7.12 -34.94
CA ILE A 759 46.86 7.54 -33.91
C ILE A 759 47.19 8.94 -33.39
N PRO A 760 46.26 9.60 -32.70
CA PRO A 760 46.56 10.79 -31.90
C PRO A 760 47.42 10.39 -30.69
N TRP A 761 48.75 10.53 -30.81
CA TRP A 761 49.69 10.16 -29.76
C TRP A 761 49.62 11.06 -28.52
N GLY A 762 49.38 12.36 -28.68
CA GLY A 762 49.26 13.30 -27.55
C GLY A 762 48.15 12.94 -26.53
N PRO A 763 46.91 12.63 -27.00
CA PRO A 763 45.86 12.10 -26.14
C PRO A 763 46.21 10.77 -25.46
N PHE A 764 46.89 9.85 -26.16
CA PHE A 764 47.35 8.59 -25.58
C PHE A 764 48.38 8.82 -24.46
N ASP A 765 49.39 9.65 -24.68
CA ASP A 765 50.40 9.99 -23.67
C ASP A 765 49.78 10.69 -22.45
N THR A 766 48.75 11.50 -22.68
CA THR A 766 48.01 12.17 -21.60
C THR A 766 47.16 11.17 -20.82
N PHE A 767 46.49 10.22 -21.49
CA PHE A 767 45.79 9.12 -20.84
C PHE A 767 46.76 8.31 -19.96
N CYS A 768 47.91 7.92 -20.50
CA CYS A 768 48.93 7.17 -19.75
C CYS A 768 49.41 7.94 -18.51
N ARG A 769 49.75 9.23 -18.63
CA ARG A 769 50.19 10.04 -17.49
C ARG A 769 49.11 10.22 -16.42
N ASN A 770 47.87 10.49 -16.82
CA ASN A 770 46.78 10.73 -15.87
C ASN A 770 46.35 9.47 -15.12
N ASN A 771 46.62 8.30 -15.68
CA ASN A 771 46.22 7.00 -15.13
C ASN A 771 47.42 6.19 -14.60
N ALA A 772 48.63 6.76 -14.58
CA ALA A 772 49.85 6.03 -14.23
C ALA A 772 49.78 5.32 -12.87
N TYR A 773 49.02 5.88 -11.92
CA TYR A 773 48.87 5.34 -10.56
C TYR A 773 48.23 3.94 -10.49
N TRP A 774 47.53 3.48 -11.53
CA TRP A 774 46.99 2.11 -11.62
C TRP A 774 47.37 1.43 -12.94
N LEU A 775 47.48 2.19 -14.03
CA LEU A 775 47.70 1.68 -15.37
C LEU A 775 49.10 1.08 -15.54
N ASP A 776 50.10 1.66 -14.87
CA ASP A 776 51.48 1.19 -14.98
C ASP A 776 51.63 -0.18 -14.32
N ASP A 777 51.07 -0.35 -13.12
CA ASP A 777 51.08 -1.62 -12.41
C ASP A 777 50.18 -2.66 -13.07
N TYR A 778 49.00 -2.29 -13.57
CA TYR A 778 48.15 -3.20 -14.34
C TYR A 778 48.82 -3.73 -15.60
N ALA A 779 49.39 -2.84 -16.42
CA ALA A 779 50.04 -3.24 -17.66
C ALA A 779 51.30 -4.08 -17.39
N LEU A 780 52.04 -3.78 -16.31
CA LEU A 780 53.17 -4.58 -15.85
C LEU A 780 52.71 -5.95 -15.34
N PHE A 781 51.68 -6.01 -14.49
CA PHE A 781 51.11 -7.24 -13.96
C PHE A 781 50.68 -8.19 -15.09
N ARG A 782 49.94 -7.68 -16.09
CA ARG A 782 49.52 -8.47 -17.27
C ARG A 782 50.71 -8.97 -18.08
N ALA A 783 51.73 -8.13 -18.29
CA ALA A 783 52.92 -8.52 -19.03
C ALA A 783 53.75 -9.58 -18.31
N VAL A 784 53.94 -9.42 -16.98
CA VAL A 784 54.67 -10.38 -16.14
C VAL A 784 53.92 -11.69 -16.01
N SER A 785 52.60 -11.64 -15.84
CA SER A 785 51.76 -12.84 -15.81
C SER A 785 51.90 -13.64 -17.11
N GLY A 786 51.78 -13.01 -18.27
CA GLY A 786 52.00 -13.68 -19.55
C GLY A 786 53.44 -14.21 -19.73
N PHE A 787 54.46 -13.49 -19.23
CA PHE A 787 55.85 -13.96 -19.22
C PHE A 787 56.05 -15.23 -18.38
N PHE A 788 55.26 -15.41 -17.32
CA PHE A 788 55.29 -16.58 -16.45
C PHE A 788 54.17 -17.60 -16.74
N GLU A 789 53.62 -17.60 -17.96
CA GLU A 789 52.58 -18.54 -18.42
C GLU A 789 51.30 -18.46 -17.59
N ASP A 790 50.86 -17.22 -17.30
CA ASP A 790 49.63 -16.88 -16.57
C ASP A 790 49.54 -17.48 -15.15
N ARG A 791 50.68 -17.89 -14.57
CA ARG A 791 50.74 -18.35 -13.17
C ARG A 791 50.37 -17.23 -12.19
N PRO A 792 49.68 -17.56 -11.07
CA PRO A 792 49.38 -16.59 -10.01
C PRO A 792 50.64 -15.90 -9.49
N TRP A 793 50.51 -14.64 -9.08
CA TRP A 793 51.66 -13.82 -8.68
C TRP A 793 52.42 -14.36 -7.45
N THR A 794 51.77 -15.15 -6.60
CA THR A 794 52.42 -15.84 -5.47
C THR A 794 53.39 -16.93 -5.91
N GLY A 795 53.31 -17.39 -7.16
CA GLY A 795 54.26 -18.32 -7.78
C GLY A 795 55.41 -17.63 -8.54
N TRP A 796 55.49 -16.30 -8.55
CA TRP A 796 56.56 -15.57 -9.22
C TRP A 796 57.84 -15.49 -8.36
N PRO A 797 59.01 -15.18 -8.94
CA PRO A 797 60.23 -14.94 -8.17
C PRO A 797 60.06 -13.88 -7.08
N ASP A 798 60.72 -14.07 -5.93
CA ASP A 798 60.54 -13.23 -4.73
C ASP A 798 60.65 -11.73 -4.99
N ASP A 799 61.59 -11.30 -5.85
CA ASP A 799 61.84 -9.88 -6.11
C ASP A 799 60.66 -9.18 -6.80
N ILE A 800 60.01 -9.81 -7.77
CA ILE A 800 58.83 -9.28 -8.45
C ILE A 800 57.53 -9.62 -7.72
N ARG A 801 57.47 -10.76 -7.04
CA ARG A 801 56.36 -11.14 -6.15
C ARG A 801 56.15 -10.08 -5.07
N CYS A 802 57.23 -9.63 -4.41
CA CYS A 802 57.19 -8.59 -3.38
C CYS A 802 57.23 -7.16 -3.95
N HIS A 803 56.94 -6.97 -5.25
CA HIS A 803 56.90 -5.67 -5.92
C HIS A 803 58.13 -4.78 -5.65
N THR A 804 59.34 -5.36 -5.63
CA THR A 804 60.53 -4.55 -5.33
C THR A 804 60.82 -3.56 -6.47
N ALA A 805 61.18 -2.32 -6.12
CA ALA A 805 61.43 -1.26 -7.11
C ALA A 805 62.52 -1.63 -8.14
N ALA A 806 63.47 -2.49 -7.78
CA ALA A 806 64.50 -2.98 -8.70
C ALA A 806 63.94 -3.99 -9.74
N ALA A 807 63.11 -4.95 -9.30
CA ALA A 807 62.48 -5.92 -10.19
C ALA A 807 61.45 -5.26 -11.11
N VAL A 808 60.65 -4.33 -10.59
CA VAL A 808 59.71 -3.52 -11.37
C VAL A 808 60.44 -2.82 -12.53
N ARG A 809 61.54 -2.11 -12.25
CA ARG A 809 62.36 -1.45 -13.30
C ARG A 809 63.03 -2.42 -14.28
N ARG A 810 63.31 -3.66 -13.88
CA ARG A 810 63.84 -4.70 -14.79
C ARG A 810 62.77 -5.11 -15.78
N TYR A 811 61.62 -5.60 -15.28
CA TYR A 811 60.54 -6.09 -16.12
C TYR A 811 59.87 -4.99 -16.96
N GLN A 812 59.80 -3.75 -16.46
CA GLN A 812 59.37 -2.61 -17.28
C GLN A 812 60.22 -2.40 -18.53
N ARG A 813 61.53 -2.66 -18.47
CA ARG A 813 62.43 -2.57 -19.62
C ARG A 813 62.30 -3.79 -20.53
N GLU A 814 62.36 -4.99 -19.95
CA GLU A 814 62.34 -6.26 -20.68
C GLU A 814 61.01 -6.51 -21.40
N LEU A 815 59.89 -6.09 -20.79
CA LEU A 815 58.53 -6.33 -21.30
C LEU A 815 57.87 -5.06 -21.85
N SER A 816 58.65 -4.04 -22.19
CA SER A 816 58.15 -2.72 -22.63
C SER A 816 57.15 -2.77 -23.79
N GLY A 817 57.32 -3.69 -24.76
CA GLY A 817 56.38 -3.91 -25.86
C GLY A 817 55.01 -4.42 -25.38
N ALA A 818 54.98 -5.46 -24.54
CA ALA A 818 53.76 -6.01 -23.97
C ALA A 818 53.06 -5.00 -23.04
N ILE A 819 53.82 -4.27 -22.23
CA ILE A 819 53.29 -3.20 -21.38
C ILE A 819 52.60 -2.12 -22.23
N SER A 820 53.27 -1.67 -23.30
CA SER A 820 52.71 -0.66 -24.21
C SER A 820 51.43 -1.15 -24.90
N HIS A 821 51.36 -2.43 -25.26
CA HIS A 821 50.16 -3.07 -25.79
C HIS A 821 48.98 -2.95 -24.81
N PHE A 822 49.16 -3.36 -23.55
CA PHE A 822 48.08 -3.28 -22.55
C PHE A 822 47.65 -1.84 -22.25
N LYS A 823 48.59 -0.89 -22.18
CA LYS A 823 48.25 0.54 -22.06
C LYS A 823 47.41 1.02 -23.24
N PHE A 824 47.76 0.59 -24.45
CA PHE A 824 47.04 0.94 -25.67
C PHE A 824 45.61 0.36 -25.71
N LEU A 825 45.41 -0.90 -25.27
CA LEU A 825 44.07 -1.47 -25.16
C LEU A 825 43.18 -0.70 -24.18
N GLN A 826 43.72 -0.33 -23.02
CA GLN A 826 42.99 0.46 -22.04
C GLN A 826 42.61 1.85 -22.56
N TYR A 827 43.48 2.48 -23.35
CA TYR A 827 43.17 3.73 -24.03
C TYR A 827 42.03 3.58 -25.06
N ILE A 828 42.07 2.53 -25.89
CA ILE A 828 41.01 2.24 -26.86
C ILE A 828 39.68 2.04 -26.14
N PHE A 829 39.66 1.16 -25.14
CA PHE A 829 38.49 0.89 -24.32
C PHE A 829 37.92 2.19 -23.74
N ARG A 830 38.78 2.99 -23.10
CA ARG A 830 38.36 4.25 -22.45
C ARG A 830 37.74 5.22 -23.44
N ARG A 831 38.29 5.32 -24.65
CA ARG A 831 37.80 6.21 -25.69
C ARG A 831 36.46 5.72 -26.26
N GLN A 832 36.30 4.43 -26.53
CA GLN A 832 35.02 3.88 -26.99
C GLN A 832 33.94 4.02 -25.92
N TRP A 833 34.26 3.69 -24.66
CA TRP A 833 33.31 3.85 -23.56
C TRP A 833 32.91 5.31 -23.35
N GLN A 834 33.85 6.27 -23.47
CA GLN A 834 33.49 7.68 -23.39
C GLN A 834 32.49 8.07 -24.49
N SER A 835 32.69 7.61 -25.73
CA SER A 835 31.74 7.89 -26.82
C SER A 835 30.34 7.31 -26.55
N ILE A 836 30.26 6.11 -25.95
CA ILE A 836 28.98 5.53 -25.51
C ILE A 836 28.33 6.38 -24.42
N ARG A 837 29.11 6.80 -23.41
CA ARG A 837 28.63 7.65 -22.31
C ARG A 837 28.13 9.01 -22.81
N ASP A 838 28.91 9.67 -23.67
CA ASP A 838 28.54 10.95 -24.26
C ASP A 838 27.24 10.81 -25.06
N TYR A 839 27.11 9.75 -25.86
CA TYR A 839 25.89 9.48 -26.61
C TYR A 839 24.68 9.17 -25.71
N ALA A 840 24.89 8.46 -24.60
CA ALA A 840 23.84 8.23 -23.60
C ALA A 840 23.34 9.56 -23.03
N HIS A 841 24.27 10.47 -22.67
CA HIS A 841 23.94 11.79 -22.13
C HIS A 841 23.20 12.67 -23.13
N GLU A 842 23.64 12.72 -24.39
CA GLU A 842 22.94 13.41 -25.49
C GLU A 842 21.50 12.92 -25.68
N ASN A 843 21.23 11.68 -25.28
CA ASN A 843 19.92 11.04 -25.37
C ASN A 843 19.16 11.00 -24.03
N GLY A 844 19.66 11.65 -22.99
CA GLY A 844 19.00 11.75 -21.68
C GLY A 844 19.04 10.45 -20.86
N VAL A 845 20.02 9.58 -21.11
CA VAL A 845 20.23 8.31 -20.40
C VAL A 845 21.46 8.43 -19.49
N SER A 846 21.28 8.21 -18.20
CA SER A 846 22.36 8.10 -17.21
C SER A 846 22.82 6.65 -17.04
N LEU A 847 24.11 6.46 -16.77
CA LEU A 847 24.72 5.15 -16.56
C LEU A 847 24.89 4.86 -15.07
N ILE A 848 24.32 3.74 -14.62
CA ILE A 848 24.58 3.18 -13.29
C ILE A 848 25.59 2.05 -13.43
N GLY A 849 26.78 2.26 -12.87
CA GLY A 849 27.81 1.23 -12.77
C GLY A 849 27.74 0.48 -11.46
N ASP A 850 28.72 -0.39 -11.29
CA ASP A 850 28.77 -1.32 -10.18
C ASP A 850 30.21 -1.54 -9.74
N VAL A 851 30.45 -1.49 -8.44
CA VAL A 851 31.75 -1.66 -7.82
C VAL A 851 31.66 -2.81 -6.82
N PRO A 852 32.30 -3.97 -7.12
CA PRO A 852 32.45 -5.06 -6.18
C PRO A 852 33.18 -4.57 -4.93
N MET A 853 32.71 -4.92 -3.72
CA MET A 853 33.41 -4.51 -2.51
C MET A 853 34.86 -5.01 -2.50
N PHE A 854 35.06 -6.31 -2.67
CA PHE A 854 36.37 -6.95 -2.65
C PHE A 854 37.01 -7.02 -4.05
N VAL A 855 38.33 -7.15 -4.10
CA VAL A 855 39.09 -7.40 -5.33
C VAL A 855 39.58 -8.84 -5.38
N ALA A 856 39.97 -9.36 -6.54
CA ALA A 856 40.53 -10.71 -6.62
C ALA A 856 41.95 -10.76 -6.01
N HIS A 857 42.33 -11.91 -5.42
CA HIS A 857 43.69 -12.11 -4.92
C HIS A 857 44.73 -12.02 -6.05
N ASN A 858 44.46 -12.68 -7.18
CA ASN A 858 45.33 -12.64 -8.35
C ASN A 858 45.04 -11.42 -9.25
N SER A 859 45.22 -10.23 -8.70
CA SER A 859 44.98 -8.95 -9.39
C SER A 859 46.18 -8.02 -9.28
N ALA A 860 46.24 -7.04 -10.18
CA ALA A 860 47.23 -5.97 -10.10
C ALA A 860 47.10 -5.16 -8.81
N ASP A 861 45.87 -4.98 -8.31
CA ASP A 861 45.60 -4.21 -7.08
C ASP A 861 46.18 -4.90 -5.85
N CYS A 862 45.95 -6.20 -5.70
CA CYS A 862 46.47 -6.99 -4.58
C CYS A 862 47.99 -7.14 -4.66
N TRP A 863 48.53 -7.38 -5.86
CA TRP A 863 49.97 -7.56 -6.06
C TRP A 863 50.80 -6.29 -5.83
N ALA A 864 50.33 -5.12 -6.29
CA ALA A 864 51.05 -3.86 -6.17
C ALA A 864 50.87 -3.16 -4.81
N HIS A 865 49.80 -3.51 -4.07
CA HIS A 865 49.44 -2.88 -2.79
C HIS A 865 49.22 -3.91 -1.69
N GLN A 866 50.14 -4.87 -1.54
CA GLN A 866 50.02 -5.98 -0.60
C GLN A 866 49.79 -5.53 0.85
N GLU A 867 50.31 -4.37 1.22
CA GLU A 867 50.15 -3.74 2.53
C GLU A 867 48.70 -3.36 2.88
N LEU A 868 47.82 -3.29 1.88
CA LEU A 868 46.41 -2.94 2.07
C LEU A 868 45.51 -4.16 2.33
N PHE A 869 46.07 -5.37 2.38
CA PHE A 869 45.33 -6.62 2.46
C PHE A 869 45.83 -7.54 3.59
N ASP A 870 44.94 -8.38 4.11
CA ASP A 870 45.23 -9.37 5.16
C ASP A 870 45.96 -10.60 4.57
N LEU A 871 47.25 -10.42 4.28
CA LEU A 871 48.13 -11.42 3.65
C LEU A 871 49.25 -11.88 4.61
N ASP A 872 49.68 -13.12 4.44
CA ASP A 872 50.88 -13.65 5.08
C ASP A 872 52.18 -13.20 4.36
N ALA A 873 53.34 -13.57 4.91
CA ALA A 873 54.64 -13.20 4.34
C ALA A 873 54.91 -13.78 2.93
N ASN A 874 54.11 -14.76 2.48
CA ASN A 874 54.19 -15.32 1.13
C ASN A 874 53.21 -14.68 0.16
N GLY A 875 52.39 -13.74 0.62
CA GLY A 875 51.34 -13.10 -0.15
C GLY A 875 50.04 -13.91 -0.21
N MET A 876 49.86 -14.93 0.65
CA MET A 876 48.63 -15.73 0.70
C MET A 876 47.63 -15.11 1.68
N PRO A 877 46.31 -15.09 1.40
CA PRO A 877 45.32 -14.56 2.33
C PRO A 877 45.30 -15.34 3.65
N VAL A 878 45.29 -14.63 4.79
CA VAL A 878 45.08 -15.26 6.11
C VAL A 878 43.60 -15.58 6.31
N SER A 879 42.75 -14.64 5.89
CA SER A 879 41.30 -14.76 5.87
C SER A 879 40.76 -14.25 4.54
N VAL A 880 39.63 -14.80 4.12
CA VAL A 880 38.96 -14.48 2.86
C VAL A 880 37.53 -14.01 3.09
N ALA A 881 37.01 -13.29 2.10
CA ALA A 881 35.64 -12.81 2.09
C ALA A 881 34.64 -13.95 1.83
N GLY A 882 33.47 -13.81 2.44
CA GLY A 882 32.31 -14.62 2.18
C GLY A 882 31.07 -14.04 2.84
N VAL A 883 30.01 -14.82 2.88
CA VAL A 883 28.81 -14.55 3.68
C VAL A 883 28.42 -15.80 4.46
N PRO A 884 27.83 -15.65 5.66
CA PRO A 884 27.30 -16.77 6.42
C PRO A 884 26.14 -17.44 5.65
N PRO A 885 25.68 -18.63 6.10
CA PRO A 885 24.47 -19.26 5.56
C PRO A 885 23.27 -18.32 5.46
N ASP A 886 22.62 -18.31 4.30
CA ASP A 886 21.46 -17.47 3.98
C ASP A 886 20.45 -18.18 3.05
N TYR A 887 19.48 -17.45 2.52
CA TYR A 887 18.43 -18.00 1.64
C TYR A 887 18.93 -18.39 0.25
N PHE A 888 20.14 -17.97 -0.15
CA PHE A 888 20.78 -18.43 -1.39
C PHE A 888 21.60 -19.70 -1.17
N SER A 889 22.25 -19.83 0.00
CA SER A 889 23.14 -20.96 0.30
C SER A 889 23.08 -21.39 1.76
N ALA A 890 22.71 -22.66 1.98
CA ALA A 890 22.71 -23.28 3.31
C ALA A 890 24.13 -23.41 3.93
N ASP A 891 25.18 -23.35 3.11
CA ASP A 891 26.57 -23.41 3.56
C ASP A 891 27.25 -22.02 3.61
N GLY A 892 26.48 -20.97 3.33
CA GLY A 892 27.02 -19.63 3.05
C GLY A 892 27.73 -19.60 1.71
N GLN A 893 28.39 -18.49 1.39
CA GLN A 893 29.13 -18.36 0.15
C GLN A 893 30.57 -17.99 0.47
N LEU A 894 31.51 -18.84 0.05
CA LEU A 894 32.94 -18.60 0.18
C LEU A 894 33.44 -17.99 -1.13
N TRP A 895 33.72 -16.68 -1.12
CA TRP A 895 34.12 -15.97 -2.34
C TRP A 895 35.63 -16.04 -2.59
N GLY A 896 36.42 -16.20 -1.53
CA GLY A 896 37.87 -16.41 -1.64
C GLY A 896 38.69 -15.13 -1.89
N ASN A 897 38.03 -13.96 -1.95
CA ASN A 897 38.73 -12.67 -2.07
C ASN A 897 39.53 -12.33 -0.80
N PRO A 898 40.69 -11.68 -0.91
CA PRO A 898 41.41 -11.16 0.26
C PRO A 898 40.59 -10.06 0.95
N LEU A 899 40.77 -9.96 2.27
CA LEU A 899 40.16 -8.92 3.09
C LEU A 899 41.07 -7.69 3.16
N TYR A 900 40.48 -6.51 3.29
CA TYR A 900 41.22 -5.25 3.44
C TYR A 900 41.75 -5.06 4.85
N ASP A 901 42.95 -4.51 4.97
CA ASP A 901 43.47 -3.94 6.21
C ASP A 901 43.04 -2.48 6.33
N TYR A 902 41.86 -2.27 6.93
CA TYR A 902 41.30 -0.94 7.12
C TYR A 902 42.08 -0.08 8.13
N GLU A 903 42.86 -0.68 9.03
CA GLU A 903 43.72 0.10 9.95
C GLU A 903 44.85 0.76 9.16
N THR A 904 45.49 0.00 8.27
CA THR A 904 46.53 0.52 7.38
C THR A 904 45.96 1.55 6.40
N MET A 905 44.79 1.29 5.79
CA MET A 905 44.13 2.26 4.91
C MET A 905 43.72 3.55 5.63
N ALA A 906 43.38 3.50 6.93
CA ALA A 906 43.03 4.72 7.66
C ALA A 906 44.23 5.68 7.79
N ALA A 907 45.46 5.16 7.79
CA ALA A 907 46.68 5.96 7.98
C ALA A 907 46.96 6.97 6.86
N ASP A 908 46.51 6.70 5.62
CA ASP A 908 46.65 7.61 4.48
C ASP A 908 45.33 8.33 4.09
N GLY A 909 44.30 8.17 4.94
CA GLY A 909 42.97 8.70 4.69
C GLY A 909 42.26 7.98 3.55
N TYR A 910 42.38 6.65 3.51
CA TYR A 910 41.70 5.74 2.59
C TYR A 910 41.97 6.06 1.11
N ASP A 911 43.21 6.41 0.76
CA ASP A 911 43.49 6.97 -0.58
C ASP A 911 43.13 6.01 -1.71
N TRP A 912 43.43 4.71 -1.55
CA TRP A 912 43.10 3.70 -2.55
C TRP A 912 41.59 3.66 -2.88
N TRP A 913 40.72 3.67 -1.86
CA TRP A 913 39.27 3.73 -2.03
C TRP A 913 38.80 5.05 -2.65
N VAL A 914 39.43 6.16 -2.27
CA VAL A 914 39.15 7.48 -2.88
C VAL A 914 39.48 7.46 -4.37
N GLN A 915 40.63 6.90 -4.77
CA GLN A 915 40.97 6.77 -6.19
C GLN A 915 40.04 5.82 -6.93
N ARG A 916 39.61 4.72 -6.29
CA ARG A 916 38.66 3.76 -6.86
C ARG A 916 37.32 4.42 -7.18
N PHE A 917 36.74 5.17 -6.24
CA PHE A 917 35.52 5.93 -6.49
C PHE A 917 35.72 7.04 -7.52
N ARG A 918 36.81 7.81 -7.43
CA ARG A 918 37.15 8.84 -8.42
C ARG A 918 37.18 8.27 -9.83
N PHE A 919 37.84 7.12 -10.00
CA PHE A 919 37.92 6.44 -11.28
C PHE A 919 36.54 5.94 -11.76
N GLY A 920 35.76 5.29 -10.87
CA GLY A 920 34.41 4.84 -11.17
C GLY A 920 33.51 5.98 -11.71
N MET A 921 33.57 7.16 -11.10
CA MET A 921 32.83 8.35 -11.57
C MET A 921 33.28 8.85 -12.95
N THR A 922 34.47 8.47 -13.43
CA THR A 922 34.88 8.74 -14.81
C THR A 922 34.25 7.80 -15.83
N LEU A 923 33.73 6.64 -15.39
CA LEU A 923 33.08 5.66 -16.25
C LEU A 923 31.56 5.80 -16.24
N VAL A 924 30.97 6.10 -15.09
CA VAL A 924 29.51 6.11 -14.92
C VAL A 924 29.03 7.36 -14.18
N ASP A 925 27.72 7.56 -14.18
CA ASP A 925 27.09 8.70 -13.53
C ASP A 925 26.74 8.40 -12.08
N GLU A 926 26.47 7.13 -11.76
CA GLU A 926 26.17 6.65 -10.41
C GLU A 926 26.79 5.27 -10.20
N VAL A 927 27.13 4.97 -8.95
CA VAL A 927 27.81 3.72 -8.60
C VAL A 927 27.02 2.93 -7.58
N ARG A 928 26.58 1.74 -7.95
CA ARG A 928 26.17 0.72 -6.99
C ARG A 928 27.40 0.16 -6.28
N ILE A 929 27.35 0.13 -4.97
CA ILE A 929 28.35 -0.49 -4.13
C ILE A 929 27.80 -1.86 -3.74
N ASP A 930 28.34 -2.90 -4.36
CA ASP A 930 28.04 -4.28 -4.04
C ASP A 930 28.48 -4.61 -2.61
N HIS A 931 27.69 -5.41 -1.90
CA HIS A 931 27.94 -5.81 -0.52
C HIS A 931 28.20 -4.63 0.43
N PHE A 932 27.42 -3.55 0.31
CA PHE A 932 27.61 -2.31 1.09
C PHE A 932 27.68 -2.57 2.60
N ARG A 933 26.97 -3.59 3.09
CA ARG A 933 27.01 -3.98 4.50
C ARG A 933 28.42 -4.26 5.03
N GLY A 934 29.34 -4.69 4.15
CA GLY A 934 30.74 -4.97 4.48
C GLY A 934 31.52 -3.74 4.96
N PHE A 935 31.08 -2.52 4.63
CA PHE A 935 31.68 -1.31 5.18
C PHE A 935 31.33 -1.08 6.66
N GLU A 936 30.22 -1.63 7.13
CA GLU A 936 29.87 -1.61 8.55
C GLU A 936 30.50 -2.80 9.29
N ALA A 937 30.30 -4.01 8.76
CA ALA A 937 30.93 -5.24 9.22
C ALA A 937 31.03 -6.24 8.08
N PHE A 938 32.09 -7.04 7.98
CA PHE A 938 32.26 -8.05 6.93
C PHE A 938 32.52 -9.43 7.53
N TRP A 939 32.15 -10.48 6.82
CA TRP A 939 32.33 -11.86 7.26
C TRP A 939 33.70 -12.38 6.82
N ALA A 940 34.57 -12.62 7.79
CA ALA A 940 35.93 -13.08 7.59
C ALA A 940 36.01 -14.59 7.81
N VAL A 941 36.30 -15.34 6.76
CA VAL A 941 36.42 -16.80 6.80
C VAL A 941 37.90 -17.18 6.78
N PRO A 942 38.39 -18.12 7.61
CA PRO A 942 39.75 -18.62 7.49
C PRO A 942 40.04 -19.15 6.08
N ALA A 943 41.18 -18.78 5.49
CA ALA A 943 41.47 -19.08 4.07
C ALA A 943 41.50 -20.57 3.74
N GLN A 944 41.79 -21.43 4.72
CA GLN A 944 41.80 -22.89 4.60
C GLN A 944 40.43 -23.56 4.79
N ALA A 945 39.36 -22.81 5.04
CA ALA A 945 38.03 -23.37 5.23
C ALA A 945 37.42 -23.84 3.91
N GLU A 946 36.68 -24.96 3.96
CA GLU A 946 35.96 -25.49 2.77
C GLU A 946 34.59 -24.82 2.57
N THR A 947 34.02 -24.22 3.62
CA THR A 947 32.72 -23.53 3.59
C THR A 947 32.80 -22.19 4.32
N ALA A 948 31.79 -21.33 4.15
CA ALA A 948 31.74 -20.03 4.82
C ALA A 948 31.17 -20.09 6.24
N LYS A 949 30.78 -21.27 6.76
CA LYS A 949 30.11 -21.41 8.08
C LYS A 949 30.96 -20.94 9.25
N ASP A 950 32.27 -21.22 9.20
CA ASP A 950 33.20 -21.00 10.31
C ASP A 950 33.84 -19.60 10.30
N GLY A 951 33.23 -18.65 9.59
CA GLY A 951 33.68 -17.26 9.60
C GLY A 951 33.27 -16.49 10.86
N VAL A 952 33.74 -15.25 10.94
CA VAL A 952 33.41 -14.32 12.03
C VAL A 952 33.13 -12.92 11.49
N TRP A 953 32.18 -12.21 12.09
CA TRP A 953 31.94 -10.80 11.78
C TRP A 953 33.10 -9.94 12.30
N LYS A 954 33.78 -9.22 11.40
CA LYS A 954 34.75 -8.17 11.71
C LYS A 954 34.16 -6.80 11.41
N LYS A 955 34.52 -5.77 12.19
CA LYS A 955 34.07 -4.39 11.98
C LYS A 955 34.73 -3.81 10.72
N GLY A 956 33.95 -3.17 9.86
CA GLY A 956 34.43 -2.41 8.71
C GLY A 956 34.80 -0.96 9.07
N PRO A 957 35.20 -0.14 8.09
CA PRO A 957 35.66 1.24 8.32
C PRO A 957 34.52 2.21 8.69
N GLY A 958 33.26 1.80 8.50
CA GLY A 958 32.07 2.59 8.79
C GLY A 958 32.06 3.95 8.10
N LEU A 959 31.61 4.97 8.84
CA LEU A 959 31.42 6.33 8.33
C LEU A 959 32.74 7.05 7.99
N GLU A 960 33.87 6.62 8.54
CA GLU A 960 35.16 7.32 8.39
C GLU A 960 35.69 7.29 6.95
N LEU A 961 35.59 6.13 6.29
CA LEU A 961 35.94 5.99 4.87
C LEU A 961 35.12 6.95 4.00
N PHE A 962 33.80 6.97 4.16
CA PHE A 962 32.95 7.83 3.35
C PHE A 962 33.15 9.31 3.65
N ARG A 963 33.50 9.69 4.89
CA ARG A 963 33.93 11.05 5.21
C ARG A 963 35.18 11.43 4.43
N ALA A 964 36.18 10.55 4.35
CA ALA A 964 37.39 10.80 3.56
C ALA A 964 37.09 10.93 2.06
N VAL A 965 36.23 10.06 1.52
CA VAL A 965 35.74 10.13 0.14
C VAL A 965 35.06 11.48 -0.12
N TYR A 966 34.10 11.88 0.71
CA TYR A 966 33.36 13.13 0.51
C TYR A 966 34.19 14.39 0.75
N GLN A 967 35.21 14.33 1.61
CA GLN A 967 36.17 15.43 1.77
C GLN A 967 37.04 15.63 0.51
N LYS A 968 37.49 14.55 -0.12
CA LYS A 968 38.39 14.62 -1.29
C LYS A 968 37.65 14.78 -2.63
N LEU A 969 36.43 14.26 -2.76
CA LEU A 969 35.68 14.21 -4.02
C LEU A 969 34.39 15.05 -4.02
N GLY A 970 33.96 15.55 -2.86
CA GLY A 970 32.60 16.06 -2.68
C GLY A 970 31.56 14.94 -2.59
N HIS A 971 30.28 15.31 -2.54
CA HIS A 971 29.21 14.33 -2.57
C HIS A 971 29.14 13.65 -3.95
N ILE A 972 29.34 12.34 -3.97
CA ILE A 972 29.21 11.49 -5.15
C ILE A 972 27.95 10.62 -5.04
N PRO A 973 27.27 10.31 -6.16
CA PRO A 973 26.03 9.54 -6.15
C PRO A 973 26.32 8.04 -6.05
N LEU A 974 26.13 7.52 -4.83
CA LEU A 974 26.34 6.10 -4.50
C LEU A 974 24.99 5.44 -4.21
N ILE A 975 24.87 4.18 -4.57
CA ILE A 975 23.72 3.32 -4.27
C ILE A 975 24.21 2.17 -3.40
N ALA A 976 23.55 1.93 -2.28
CA ALA A 976 23.88 0.81 -1.40
C ALA A 976 23.16 -0.46 -1.88
N GLU A 977 23.92 -1.50 -2.23
CA GLU A 977 23.37 -2.86 -2.27
C GLU A 977 23.23 -3.33 -0.82
N ASP A 978 21.99 -3.35 -0.34
CA ASP A 978 21.62 -3.67 1.04
C ASP A 978 20.63 -4.85 1.11
N LEU A 979 20.89 -5.89 0.33
CA LEU A 979 20.14 -7.13 0.36
C LEU A 979 20.73 -8.10 1.41
N GLY A 980 19.97 -9.16 1.72
CA GLY A 980 20.40 -10.15 2.70
C GLY A 980 20.01 -9.82 4.14
N ILE A 981 20.71 -10.42 5.10
CA ILE A 981 20.50 -10.14 6.52
C ILE A 981 21.21 -8.82 6.86
N ILE A 982 20.42 -7.75 6.95
CA ILE A 982 20.89 -6.40 7.26
C ILE A 982 20.63 -6.06 8.73
N THR A 983 21.66 -5.58 9.42
CA THR A 983 21.61 -5.13 10.82
C THR A 983 21.20 -3.66 10.90
N ASP A 984 20.69 -3.24 12.07
CA ASP A 984 20.30 -1.85 12.30
C ASP A 984 21.49 -0.88 12.04
N ASP A 985 22.72 -1.27 12.39
CA ASP A 985 23.94 -0.49 12.15
C ASP A 985 24.21 -0.21 10.66
N VAL A 986 23.93 -1.18 9.79
CA VAL A 986 24.07 -1.01 8.32
C VAL A 986 23.01 -0.04 7.81
N CYS A 987 21.76 -0.18 8.28
CA CYS A 987 20.70 0.76 7.95
C CYS A 987 21.04 2.19 8.42
N GLU A 988 21.56 2.34 9.63
CA GLU A 988 21.98 3.64 10.17
C GLU A 988 23.12 4.27 9.35
N LEU A 989 24.12 3.48 8.93
CA LEU A 989 25.19 3.94 8.06
C LEU A 989 24.63 4.43 6.71
N ARG A 990 23.76 3.64 6.07
CA ARG A 990 23.10 3.98 4.80
C ARG A 990 22.29 5.28 4.91
N GLU A 991 21.47 5.41 5.95
CA GLU A 991 20.62 6.59 6.19
C GLU A 991 21.45 7.84 6.51
N THR A 992 22.52 7.69 7.30
CA THR A 992 23.45 8.79 7.63
C THR A 992 24.13 9.33 6.37
N LEU A 993 24.51 8.43 5.46
CA LEU A 993 25.09 8.77 4.17
C LEU A 993 24.04 9.20 3.13
N ARG A 994 22.75 9.04 3.44
CA ARG A 994 21.60 9.31 2.56
C ARG A 994 21.69 8.54 1.24
N LEU A 995 22.12 7.29 1.30
CA LEU A 995 22.25 6.45 0.10
C LEU A 995 20.91 5.76 -0.18
N PRO A 996 20.45 5.74 -1.44
CA PRO A 996 19.36 4.86 -1.84
C PRO A 996 19.77 3.39 -1.66
N GLY A 997 18.86 2.60 -1.09
CA GLY A 997 18.98 1.14 -1.01
C GLY A 997 18.33 0.44 -2.21
N MET A 998 18.16 -0.87 -2.11
CA MET A 998 17.57 -1.72 -3.14
C MET A 998 16.34 -2.50 -2.63
N LYS A 999 15.35 -2.65 -3.50
CA LYS A 999 14.18 -3.51 -3.29
C LYS A 999 14.01 -4.43 -4.48
N VAL A 1000 14.06 -5.74 -4.25
CA VAL A 1000 13.95 -6.75 -5.30
C VAL A 1000 12.63 -7.50 -5.14
N LEU A 1001 11.75 -7.43 -6.14
CA LEU A 1001 10.40 -8.01 -6.10
C LEU A 1001 10.43 -9.49 -5.73
N GLN A 1002 11.31 -10.28 -6.34
CA GLN A 1002 11.39 -11.73 -6.10
C GLN A 1002 11.66 -12.11 -4.63
N PHE A 1003 12.19 -11.20 -3.81
CA PHE A 1003 12.50 -11.44 -2.39
C PHE A 1003 11.64 -10.63 -1.42
N HIS A 1004 11.28 -9.41 -1.81
CA HIS A 1004 10.63 -8.45 -0.93
C HIS A 1004 9.11 -8.42 -1.08
N MET A 1005 8.56 -9.10 -2.09
CA MET A 1005 7.13 -9.32 -2.16
C MET A 1005 6.75 -10.34 -1.08
N THR A 1006 5.98 -9.90 -0.08
CA THR A 1006 5.62 -10.70 1.09
C THR A 1006 4.15 -10.55 1.44
N GLU A 1007 3.61 -11.51 2.19
CA GLU A 1007 2.25 -11.41 2.73
C GLU A 1007 2.23 -10.41 3.89
N ARG A 1008 1.38 -9.40 3.73
CA ARG A 1008 1.14 -8.36 4.73
C ARG A 1008 0.19 -8.87 5.82
N THR A 1009 0.00 -8.05 6.86
CA THR A 1009 -0.91 -8.36 7.97
C THR A 1009 -2.39 -8.39 7.58
N ASP A 1010 -2.75 -7.85 6.42
CA ASP A 1010 -4.11 -7.87 5.84
C ASP A 1010 -4.28 -9.00 4.80
N GLY A 1011 -3.36 -9.98 4.77
CA GLY A 1011 -3.37 -11.10 3.82
C GLY A 1011 -2.97 -10.72 2.39
N VAL A 1012 -2.66 -9.45 2.12
CA VAL A 1012 -2.31 -9.00 0.76
C VAL A 1012 -0.84 -9.29 0.48
N PHE A 1013 -0.56 -10.00 -0.62
CA PHE A 1013 0.79 -10.19 -1.12
C PHE A 1013 1.27 -8.91 -1.83
N SER A 1014 2.31 -8.25 -1.32
CA SER A 1014 2.69 -6.90 -1.76
C SER A 1014 4.20 -6.64 -1.65
N LEU A 1015 4.69 -5.72 -2.49
CA LEU A 1015 6.01 -5.09 -2.40
C LEU A 1015 5.82 -3.62 -2.05
N ASP A 1016 6.32 -3.21 -0.89
CA ASP A 1016 6.32 -1.81 -0.47
C ASP A 1016 7.72 -1.22 -0.57
N THR A 1017 7.82 0.03 -1.02
CA THR A 1017 9.09 0.69 -1.30
C THR A 1017 9.15 2.07 -0.65
N GLU A 1018 10.32 2.44 -0.16
CA GLU A 1018 10.67 3.81 0.15
C GLU A 1018 10.81 4.66 -1.13
N PRO A 1019 10.63 5.99 -1.04
CA PRO A 1019 10.98 6.88 -2.14
C PRO A 1019 12.44 6.77 -2.54
N SER A 1020 13.36 6.77 -1.57
CA SER A 1020 14.81 6.79 -1.78
C SER A 1020 15.36 5.36 -1.95
N CYS A 1021 14.89 4.62 -2.96
CA CYS A 1021 15.48 3.33 -3.33
C CYS A 1021 15.37 3.04 -4.84
N LEU A 1022 16.14 2.04 -5.26
CA LEU A 1022 16.03 1.39 -6.55
C LEU A 1022 15.20 0.12 -6.40
N VAL A 1023 14.09 0.02 -7.14
CA VAL A 1023 13.26 -1.18 -7.19
C VAL A 1023 13.54 -2.00 -8.44
N TYR A 1024 13.62 -3.31 -8.29
CA TYR A 1024 13.92 -4.28 -9.33
C TYR A 1024 12.85 -5.37 -9.38
N THR A 1025 12.60 -5.96 -10.54
CA THR A 1025 11.94 -7.28 -10.60
C THR A 1025 12.88 -8.35 -10.06
N GLY A 1026 14.06 -8.45 -10.66
CA GLY A 1026 15.20 -9.26 -10.24
C GLY A 1026 16.51 -8.51 -10.55
N THR A 1027 17.61 -8.97 -9.97
CA THR A 1027 18.97 -8.54 -10.33
C THR A 1027 19.60 -9.52 -11.32
N HIS A 1028 20.90 -9.41 -11.57
CA HIS A 1028 21.64 -10.37 -12.40
C HIS A 1028 21.85 -11.73 -11.72
N ASP A 1029 21.78 -11.78 -10.39
CA ASP A 1029 21.88 -13.01 -9.59
C ASP A 1029 20.54 -13.73 -9.46
N ASN A 1030 19.45 -13.09 -9.85
CA ASN A 1030 18.11 -13.66 -9.78
C ASN A 1030 17.81 -14.54 -10.99
N ASN A 1031 16.86 -15.46 -10.82
CA ASN A 1031 16.21 -16.08 -11.97
C ASN A 1031 15.47 -15.00 -12.79
N THR A 1032 15.19 -15.25 -14.08
CA THR A 1032 14.28 -14.37 -14.81
C THR A 1032 12.93 -14.36 -14.11
N THR A 1033 12.17 -13.27 -14.18
CA THR A 1033 10.87 -13.18 -13.50
C THR A 1033 9.88 -14.23 -14.03
N LEU A 1034 10.01 -14.63 -15.30
CA LEU A 1034 9.26 -15.77 -15.84
C LEU A 1034 9.67 -17.08 -15.17
N GLY A 1035 10.98 -17.37 -15.13
CA GLY A 1035 11.54 -18.56 -14.49
C GLY A 1035 11.16 -18.64 -13.01
N TRP A 1036 11.34 -17.54 -12.27
CA TRP A 1036 10.93 -17.41 -10.88
C TRP A 1036 9.45 -17.74 -10.68
N TYR A 1037 8.57 -17.16 -11.51
CA TYR A 1037 7.14 -17.39 -11.39
C TYR A 1037 6.75 -18.84 -11.69
N THR A 1038 7.34 -19.46 -12.72
CA THR A 1038 6.93 -20.80 -13.18
C THR A 1038 7.63 -21.96 -12.46
N GLU A 1039 8.87 -21.77 -12.01
CA GLU A 1039 9.74 -22.82 -11.49
C GLU A 1039 10.01 -22.66 -9.98
N ASP A 1040 10.16 -21.44 -9.49
CA ASP A 1040 10.56 -21.18 -8.09
C ASP A 1040 9.34 -21.04 -7.16
N LEU A 1041 8.22 -20.48 -7.66
CA LEU A 1041 7.00 -20.31 -6.87
C LEU A 1041 6.15 -21.58 -6.80
N THR A 1042 5.62 -21.87 -5.61
CA THR A 1042 4.57 -22.88 -5.41
C THR A 1042 3.24 -22.44 -6.06
N PRO A 1043 2.32 -23.38 -6.37
CA PRO A 1043 1.00 -23.02 -6.90
C PRO A 1043 0.21 -22.03 -6.04
N SER A 1044 0.39 -22.09 -4.70
CA SER A 1044 -0.24 -21.15 -3.76
C SER A 1044 0.32 -19.73 -3.91
N GLN A 1045 1.64 -19.60 -4.03
CA GLN A 1045 2.31 -18.30 -4.25
C GLN A 1045 1.99 -17.73 -5.64
N GLN A 1046 1.89 -18.57 -6.67
CA GLN A 1046 1.45 -18.15 -8.00
C GLN A 1046 0.04 -17.55 -7.96
N LEU A 1047 -0.87 -18.17 -7.22
CA LEU A 1047 -2.22 -17.62 -7.02
C LEU A 1047 -2.19 -16.29 -6.26
N GLN A 1048 -1.39 -16.17 -5.20
CA GLN A 1048 -1.18 -14.90 -4.48
C GLN A 1048 -0.73 -13.79 -5.43
N VAL A 1049 0.25 -14.07 -6.30
CA VAL A 1049 0.73 -13.13 -7.32
C VAL A 1049 -0.40 -12.76 -8.29
N ARG A 1050 -1.15 -13.73 -8.82
CA ARG A 1050 -2.26 -13.46 -9.75
C ARG A 1050 -3.32 -12.55 -9.15
N GLN A 1051 -3.72 -12.81 -7.91
CA GLN A 1051 -4.71 -12.00 -7.21
C GLN A 1051 -4.18 -10.61 -6.87
N ALA A 1052 -2.92 -10.50 -6.41
CA ALA A 1052 -2.28 -9.21 -6.14
C ALA A 1052 -2.15 -8.34 -7.40
N MET A 1053 -2.00 -8.96 -8.57
CA MET A 1053 -1.98 -8.29 -9.88
C MET A 1053 -3.37 -8.10 -10.49
N HIS A 1054 -4.43 -8.63 -9.87
CA HIS A 1054 -5.80 -8.65 -10.39
C HIS A 1054 -5.91 -9.26 -11.81
N VAL A 1055 -5.20 -10.36 -12.04
CA VAL A 1055 -5.23 -11.09 -13.32
C VAL A 1055 -5.96 -12.42 -13.19
N GLY A 1056 -6.58 -12.87 -14.28
CA GLY A 1056 -7.36 -14.11 -14.30
C GLY A 1056 -6.51 -15.38 -14.21
N GLU A 1057 -7.15 -16.50 -13.90
CA GLU A 1057 -6.49 -17.82 -13.83
C GLU A 1057 -5.91 -18.25 -15.18
N ASN A 1058 -6.57 -17.86 -16.29
CA ASN A 1058 -6.15 -18.18 -17.65
C ASN A 1058 -5.10 -17.22 -18.23
N THR A 1059 -4.66 -16.21 -17.48
CA THR A 1059 -3.62 -15.28 -17.93
C THR A 1059 -2.30 -16.02 -18.11
N SER A 1060 -1.62 -15.80 -19.24
CA SER A 1060 -0.36 -16.46 -19.55
C SER A 1060 0.76 -16.00 -18.60
N PRO A 1061 1.76 -16.85 -18.29
CA PRO A 1061 2.91 -16.44 -17.46
C PRO A 1061 3.61 -15.17 -17.95
N GLN A 1062 3.71 -14.95 -19.27
CA GLN A 1062 4.32 -13.75 -19.84
C GLN A 1062 3.50 -12.48 -19.56
N GLU A 1063 2.17 -12.57 -19.60
CA GLU A 1063 1.31 -11.44 -19.21
C GLU A 1063 1.40 -11.15 -17.71
N ILE A 1064 1.63 -12.17 -16.87
CA ILE A 1064 1.88 -11.99 -15.44
C ILE A 1064 3.19 -11.24 -15.21
N VAL A 1065 4.26 -11.59 -15.93
CA VAL A 1065 5.53 -10.84 -15.89
C VAL A 1065 5.32 -9.37 -16.29
N ARG A 1066 4.51 -9.09 -17.33
CA ARG A 1066 4.16 -7.71 -17.71
C ARG A 1066 3.38 -6.98 -16.60
N ALA A 1067 2.47 -7.68 -15.93
CA ALA A 1067 1.73 -7.12 -14.79
C ALA A 1067 2.69 -6.80 -13.62
N LEU A 1068 3.65 -7.68 -13.32
CA LEU A 1068 4.68 -7.47 -12.31
C LEU A 1068 5.60 -6.29 -12.65
N ILE A 1069 6.02 -6.14 -13.91
CA ILE A 1069 6.80 -4.97 -14.36
C ILE A 1069 5.98 -3.68 -14.18
N THR A 1070 4.71 -3.69 -14.58
CA THR A 1070 3.79 -2.55 -14.38
C THR A 1070 3.64 -2.22 -12.89
N TYR A 1071 3.54 -3.24 -12.05
CA TYR A 1071 3.45 -3.12 -10.60
C TYR A 1071 4.71 -2.54 -9.96
N VAL A 1072 5.90 -2.89 -10.46
CA VAL A 1072 7.19 -2.27 -10.08
C VAL A 1072 7.23 -0.80 -10.49
N TYR A 1073 6.77 -0.45 -11.69
CA TYR A 1073 6.72 0.94 -12.15
C TYR A 1073 5.77 1.81 -11.30
N ARG A 1074 4.69 1.23 -10.76
CA ARG A 1074 3.75 1.98 -9.91
C ARG A 1074 4.29 2.31 -8.51
N ARG A 1075 5.37 1.64 -8.07
CA ARG A 1075 5.94 1.81 -6.72
C ARG A 1075 6.39 3.25 -6.43
N ARG A 1076 6.52 3.58 -5.14
CA ARG A 1076 7.06 4.86 -4.65
C ARG A 1076 8.55 5.06 -4.93
N ALA A 1077 9.30 3.98 -5.15
CA ALA A 1077 10.72 4.00 -5.47
C ALA A 1077 11.08 5.01 -6.56
N GLU A 1078 12.11 5.80 -6.31
CA GLU A 1078 12.67 6.81 -7.21
C GLU A 1078 13.04 6.18 -8.55
N THR A 1079 13.71 5.03 -8.54
CA THR A 1079 14.22 4.40 -9.77
C THR A 1079 13.71 2.98 -9.89
N ALA A 1080 13.07 2.64 -11.00
CA ALA A 1080 12.68 1.27 -11.32
C ALA A 1080 13.64 0.70 -12.38
N VAL A 1081 14.28 -0.44 -12.11
CA VAL A 1081 15.22 -1.08 -13.04
C VAL A 1081 14.76 -2.50 -13.36
N ILE A 1082 14.62 -2.79 -14.66
CA ILE A 1082 14.17 -4.10 -15.13
C ILE A 1082 15.29 -4.80 -15.91
N PRO A 1083 15.65 -6.06 -15.61
CA PRO A 1083 16.52 -6.85 -16.47
C PRO A 1083 15.96 -6.99 -17.89
N MET A 1084 16.83 -6.91 -18.90
CA MET A 1084 16.40 -7.04 -20.29
C MET A 1084 15.70 -8.39 -20.58
N GLN A 1085 16.11 -9.46 -19.90
CA GLN A 1085 15.48 -10.78 -20.00
C GLN A 1085 14.00 -10.76 -19.63
N ASP A 1086 13.62 -9.95 -18.63
CA ASP A 1086 12.23 -9.83 -18.16
C ASP A 1086 11.38 -9.06 -19.17
N LEU A 1087 11.94 -8.00 -19.77
CA LEU A 1087 11.27 -7.24 -20.84
C LEU A 1087 11.00 -8.10 -22.07
N LEU A 1088 11.88 -9.05 -22.35
CA LEU A 1088 11.77 -10.02 -23.44
C LEU A 1088 10.92 -11.25 -23.06
N GLY A 1089 10.57 -11.43 -21.79
CA GLY A 1089 9.79 -12.56 -21.30
C GLY A 1089 10.51 -13.91 -21.44
N LEU A 1090 11.81 -13.94 -21.15
CA LEU A 1090 12.67 -15.11 -21.36
C LEU A 1090 12.66 -16.10 -20.17
N PRO A 1091 12.83 -17.41 -20.41
CA PRO A 1091 12.81 -18.45 -19.38
C PRO A 1091 14.11 -18.49 -18.54
N SER A 1092 14.17 -19.37 -17.54
CA SER A 1092 15.31 -19.53 -16.62
C SER A 1092 16.65 -19.81 -17.31
N SER A 1093 16.65 -20.42 -18.50
CA SER A 1093 17.87 -20.67 -19.28
C SER A 1093 18.57 -19.40 -19.77
N CYS A 1094 17.92 -18.24 -19.66
CA CYS A 1094 18.48 -16.93 -20.00
C CYS A 1094 18.99 -16.15 -18.77
N ARG A 1095 19.01 -16.78 -17.58
CA ARG A 1095 19.57 -16.21 -16.36
C ARG A 1095 21.02 -15.77 -16.57
N MET A 1096 21.39 -14.62 -16.00
CA MET A 1096 22.75 -14.08 -16.14
C MET A 1096 23.76 -14.80 -15.24
N ASN A 1097 23.39 -15.05 -13.98
CA ASN A 1097 24.25 -15.73 -13.02
C ASN A 1097 23.43 -16.62 -12.06
N ILE A 1098 23.96 -17.80 -11.75
CA ILE A 1098 23.52 -18.65 -10.64
C ILE A 1098 24.57 -18.55 -9.52
N PRO A 1099 24.27 -17.87 -8.40
CA PRO A 1099 25.19 -17.77 -7.26
C PRO A 1099 25.66 -19.16 -6.78
N GLY A 1100 26.94 -19.26 -6.41
CA GLY A 1100 27.57 -20.52 -5.97
C GLY A 1100 28.02 -21.46 -7.09
N VAL A 1101 27.76 -21.14 -8.37
CA VAL A 1101 28.24 -21.91 -9.53
C VAL A 1101 29.42 -21.20 -10.18
N SER A 1102 30.54 -21.92 -10.38
CA SER A 1102 31.80 -21.32 -10.84
C SER A 1102 32.01 -21.27 -12.37
N GLN A 1103 31.17 -21.96 -13.16
CA GLN A 1103 31.30 -22.09 -14.61
C GLN A 1103 29.94 -21.98 -15.32
N GLY A 1104 29.92 -21.46 -16.56
CA GLY A 1104 28.72 -21.37 -17.39
C GLY A 1104 27.79 -20.18 -17.10
N ASN A 1105 28.24 -19.22 -16.30
CA ASN A 1105 27.54 -17.97 -16.01
C ASN A 1105 28.00 -16.84 -16.94
N TRP A 1106 27.29 -15.71 -16.92
CA TRP A 1106 27.65 -14.44 -17.59
C TRP A 1106 27.59 -14.47 -19.12
N HIS A 1107 27.16 -15.60 -19.69
CA HIS A 1107 27.19 -15.84 -21.13
C HIS A 1107 25.87 -15.56 -21.86
N TRP A 1108 24.84 -15.04 -21.18
CA TRP A 1108 23.60 -14.71 -21.87
C TRP A 1108 23.80 -13.54 -22.85
N GLN A 1109 23.36 -13.72 -24.09
CA GLN A 1109 23.39 -12.71 -25.15
C GLN A 1109 22.01 -12.57 -25.80
N MET A 1110 21.64 -11.34 -26.11
CA MET A 1110 20.41 -11.02 -26.84
C MET A 1110 20.62 -11.22 -28.34
N ASP A 1111 19.64 -11.82 -29.01
CA ASP A 1111 19.67 -11.98 -30.47
C ASP A 1111 19.40 -10.66 -31.20
N GLU A 1112 19.91 -10.55 -32.42
CA GLU A 1112 19.63 -9.42 -33.30
C GLU A 1112 18.11 -9.34 -33.62
N GLY A 1113 17.54 -8.15 -33.53
CA GLY A 1113 16.11 -7.91 -33.79
C GLY A 1113 15.16 -8.13 -32.60
N MET A 1114 15.65 -8.53 -31.42
CA MET A 1114 14.83 -8.64 -30.20
C MET A 1114 14.39 -7.28 -29.63
N LEU A 1115 15.09 -6.19 -29.96
CA LEU A 1115 14.69 -4.81 -29.63
C LEU A 1115 13.52 -4.36 -30.51
N LYS A 1116 12.30 -4.73 -30.12
CA LYS A 1116 11.07 -4.42 -30.86
C LYS A 1116 10.48 -3.08 -30.45
N PHE A 1117 9.95 -2.34 -31.44
CA PHE A 1117 9.28 -1.05 -31.21
C PHE A 1117 8.08 -1.15 -30.25
N ASP A 1118 7.33 -2.26 -30.28
CA ASP A 1118 6.17 -2.45 -29.39
C ASP A 1118 6.56 -2.51 -27.91
N ILE A 1119 7.74 -3.07 -27.59
CA ILE A 1119 8.27 -3.09 -26.22
C ILE A 1119 8.60 -1.66 -25.78
N ALA A 1120 9.30 -0.91 -26.63
CA ALA A 1120 9.62 0.50 -26.35
C ALA A 1120 8.35 1.35 -26.17
N LYS A 1121 7.35 1.17 -27.04
CA LYS A 1121 6.07 1.88 -26.95
C LYS A 1121 5.34 1.59 -25.64
N TRP A 1122 5.32 0.32 -25.21
CA TRP A 1122 4.71 -0.08 -23.94
C TRP A 1122 5.44 0.54 -22.73
N LEU A 1123 6.77 0.47 -22.69
CA LEU A 1123 7.57 1.07 -21.63
C LEU A 1123 7.40 2.59 -21.57
N SER A 1124 7.36 3.27 -22.73
CA SER A 1124 7.12 4.71 -22.80
C SER A 1124 5.74 5.09 -22.24
N ALA A 1125 4.72 4.26 -22.47
CA ALA A 1125 3.40 4.45 -21.89
C ALA A 1125 3.43 4.29 -20.36
N LEU A 1126 4.16 3.30 -19.83
CA LEU A 1126 4.34 3.13 -18.39
C LEU A 1126 5.06 4.32 -17.76
N CYS A 1127 6.14 4.81 -18.36
CA CYS A 1127 6.86 6.00 -17.88
C CYS A 1127 5.93 7.23 -17.81
N LYS A 1128 5.16 7.49 -18.88
CA LYS A 1128 4.18 8.59 -18.90
C LYS A 1128 3.10 8.42 -17.83
N GLN A 1129 2.55 7.22 -17.68
CA GLN A 1129 1.48 6.93 -16.74
C GLN A 1129 1.93 7.11 -15.28
N TYR A 1130 3.14 6.64 -14.94
CA TYR A 1130 3.65 6.64 -13.57
C TYR A 1130 4.69 7.74 -13.28
N LYS A 1131 4.82 8.71 -14.20
CA LYS A 1131 5.70 9.89 -14.12
C LYS A 1131 7.18 9.51 -13.88
N ARG A 1132 7.65 8.52 -14.64
CA ARG A 1132 9.04 8.07 -14.68
C ARG A 1132 9.77 8.56 -15.93
#